data_AF-A0A1C5WSD7-F1
#
_entry.id   AF-A0A1C5WSD7-F1
#
_cell.length_a   1.000
_cell.length_b   1.000
_cell.length_c   1.000
_cell.angle_alpha   90.00
_cell.angle_beta   90.00
_cell.angle_gamma   90.00
#
_symmetry.space_group_name_H-M   'P 1'
#
loop_
_entity.id
_entity.type
_entity.pdbx_description
1 polymer ?
#
loop_
_entity_poly.entity_id
_entity_poly.type
_entity_poly.pdbx_seq_one_letter_code
_entity_poly.pdbx_strand_id
1 'polypeptide(L)'
;MKNTPKRKQRNKPGVVLFTAVAVMLMLSILLTATVSFVSVNRTKTNDNYKSKQAYLTASSTLESFINQIQTDTAPTNDPTAKAQQKKAIDNLKKLASANSGKGTTTNVSYNGSNGKSDNIGTTKITVAQEGTSVANIVVTCETTYLGKTEKVAAHISTQSVTKPAEYTNTIELVGNGGAGYDNLNVIGDMAGINNTTGKVYRFTNNTSIYGSYLMYGSLEVSTQPLIMLKPSLVDEKQGSTVTISENLDVSNEFHINSTMARADGYNYVNIGQKLSTSNHMDVGSSGFDVDLFCCEANIGGNDYTQYGNFYVYKGAGAYNGDATFGAAGQTINGSLYVEGDLNVTKSLKVTGSVYVTGTITGKDKIVCQASNIHEGAVLSKAGRDAKPQIPVSADAYVYYPEDFFMSNDTNVTTISEQYQAFYNGKNTKTFNTFASDPSYWNNVDYTLTELIDLTGTGAKTSVTSRYKLRITSSCTWASDLSFNDFGNGSRILVDVSDTSGDIVIRLQNGLSLDSSWSPTIVVRNRSTIIDATTGDRKYNCYFVSDSGSAITLNGIDSVTGKSKHSGSSTCNYSFSGLKIFDYDTYVRMYNSDTLKNTKGNPGAPQSSFILNPTSVDVAGSYRPSNSSIIFLFAENTTLSATNNSFFQGSFYSPEAMVNIATSGLSGLNVTDSAGGKMTVQCCAVGVVIANSFGNANTAFYVYTKPSTTSVMQNAKGGKDDSAFGYTLDRYDHY
;
A
#
# COMPACT_ATOMS: atom_id res chain seq x y z
N MET A 1 72.07 -36.82 112.84
CA MET A 1 71.35 -35.81 112.03
C MET A 1 72.11 -35.63 110.72
N LYS A 2 71.60 -36.20 109.63
CA LYS A 2 72.21 -36.17 108.29
C LYS A 2 71.11 -35.87 107.29
N ASN A 3 71.26 -34.75 106.59
CA ASN A 3 70.47 -34.35 105.44
C ASN A 3 71.36 -34.52 104.21
N THR A 4 70.99 -35.40 103.27
CA THR A 4 71.49 -35.44 101.88
C THR A 4 70.63 -36.43 101.06
N PRO A 5 70.65 -36.38 99.70
CA PRO A 5 69.98 -35.45 98.80
C PRO A 5 68.99 -36.15 97.84
N LYS A 6 68.29 -35.37 96.99
CA LYS A 6 67.48 -35.85 95.85
C LYS A 6 68.32 -36.16 94.60
N ARG A 7 67.91 -37.19 93.85
CA ARG A 7 68.50 -37.67 92.58
C ARG A 7 67.51 -37.50 91.41
N LYS A 8 68.04 -37.17 90.22
CA LYS A 8 67.37 -36.91 88.93
C LYS A 8 66.60 -38.12 88.38
N GLN A 9 65.48 -37.86 87.68
CA GLN A 9 64.71 -38.81 86.87
C GLN A 9 65.10 -38.75 85.38
N ARG A 10 65.19 -39.91 84.72
CA ARG A 10 65.49 -40.10 83.28
C ARG A 10 64.18 -40.29 82.48
N ASN A 11 64.14 -39.78 81.24
CA ASN A 11 63.03 -39.88 80.30
C ASN A 11 62.85 -41.32 79.76
N LYS A 12 61.58 -41.78 79.67
CA LYS A 12 61.22 -43.14 79.24
C LYS A 12 60.99 -43.22 77.71
N PRO A 13 61.52 -44.25 77.03
CA PRO A 13 61.49 -44.40 75.56
C PRO A 13 60.10 -44.57 74.92
N GLY A 14 59.05 -44.85 75.70
CA GLY A 14 57.68 -45.02 75.17
C GLY A 14 56.99 -43.73 74.73
N VAL A 15 57.37 -42.57 75.30
CA VAL A 15 56.73 -41.29 74.94
C VAL A 15 57.15 -40.85 73.54
N VAL A 16 58.42 -41.00 73.18
CA VAL A 16 58.92 -40.61 71.85
C VAL A 16 58.27 -41.43 70.73
N LEU A 17 58.07 -42.73 70.96
CA LEU A 17 57.41 -43.61 69.98
C LEU A 17 55.93 -43.26 69.81
N PHE A 18 55.22 -42.99 70.91
CA PHE A 18 53.80 -42.62 70.87
C PHE A 18 53.61 -41.26 70.17
N THR A 19 54.44 -40.26 70.46
CA THR A 19 54.37 -38.95 69.79
C THR A 19 54.72 -39.07 68.31
N ALA A 20 55.71 -39.89 67.93
CA ALA A 20 56.06 -40.13 66.53
C ALA A 20 54.94 -40.82 65.75
N VAL A 21 54.29 -41.84 66.35
CA VAL A 21 53.14 -42.53 65.74
C VAL A 21 51.94 -41.58 65.61
N ALA A 22 51.64 -40.78 66.64
CA ALA A 22 50.56 -39.81 66.60
C ALA A 22 50.78 -38.72 65.53
N VAL A 23 52.02 -38.22 65.39
CA VAL A 23 52.39 -37.24 64.36
C VAL A 23 52.34 -37.86 62.97
N MET A 24 52.84 -39.08 62.77
CA MET A 24 52.72 -39.78 61.49
C MET A 24 51.26 -40.05 61.13
N LEU A 25 50.41 -40.41 62.09
CA LEU A 25 48.98 -40.64 61.88
C LEU A 25 48.27 -39.33 61.47
N MET A 26 48.54 -38.23 62.17
CA MET A 26 47.99 -36.92 61.81
C MET A 26 48.45 -36.47 60.42
N LEU A 27 49.74 -36.62 60.10
CA LEU A 27 50.27 -36.31 58.77
C LEU A 27 49.62 -37.17 57.68
N SER A 28 49.37 -38.46 57.95
CA SER A 28 48.69 -39.37 57.03
C SER A 28 47.25 -38.96 56.78
N ILE A 29 46.52 -38.55 57.84
CA ILE A 29 45.15 -38.05 57.75
C ILE A 29 45.11 -36.72 56.98
N LEU A 30 46.03 -35.80 57.26
CA LEU A 30 46.15 -34.51 56.56
C LEU A 30 46.50 -34.69 55.08
N LEU A 31 47.42 -35.61 54.74
CA LEU A 31 47.74 -35.94 53.35
C LEU A 31 46.52 -36.55 52.64
N THR A 32 45.80 -37.47 53.29
CA THR A 32 44.60 -38.10 52.72
C THR A 32 43.48 -37.08 52.49
N ALA A 33 43.26 -36.17 53.45
CA ALA A 33 42.29 -35.09 53.33
C ALA A 33 42.68 -34.08 52.23
N THR A 34 43.96 -33.74 52.11
CA THR A 34 44.48 -32.84 51.06
C THR A 34 44.35 -33.46 49.68
N VAL A 35 44.71 -34.73 49.52
CA VAL A 35 44.54 -35.48 48.25
C VAL A 35 43.05 -35.59 47.89
N SER A 36 42.17 -35.81 48.87
CA SER A 36 40.72 -35.86 48.68
C SER A 36 40.15 -34.50 48.28
N PHE A 37 40.56 -33.41 48.93
CA PHE A 37 40.14 -32.04 48.59
C PHE A 37 40.63 -31.62 47.20
N VAL A 38 41.88 -31.93 46.85
CA VAL A 38 42.44 -31.69 45.52
C VAL A 38 41.70 -32.54 44.46
N SER A 39 41.35 -33.78 44.78
CA SER A 39 40.56 -34.65 43.90
C SER A 39 39.15 -34.12 43.65
N VAL A 40 38.45 -33.68 44.70
CA VAL A 40 37.11 -33.07 44.60
C VAL A 40 37.15 -31.77 43.81
N ASN A 41 38.13 -30.89 44.09
CA ASN A 41 38.28 -29.64 43.33
C ASN A 41 38.67 -29.89 41.88
N ARG A 42 39.54 -30.87 41.59
CA ARG A 42 39.84 -31.30 40.21
C ARG A 42 38.59 -31.83 39.52
N THR A 43 37.76 -32.60 40.21
CA THR A 43 36.51 -33.15 39.66
C THR A 43 35.51 -32.02 39.36
N LYS A 44 35.29 -31.10 40.30
CA LYS A 44 34.40 -29.94 40.11
C LYS A 44 34.89 -29.00 39.00
N THR A 45 36.20 -28.72 38.96
CA THR A 45 36.80 -27.90 37.89
C THR A 45 36.71 -28.59 36.53
N ASN A 46 36.95 -29.90 36.47
CA ASN A 46 36.84 -30.67 35.22
C ASN A 46 35.38 -30.75 34.75
N ASP A 47 34.44 -30.95 35.67
CA ASP A 47 33.00 -30.97 35.36
C ASP A 47 32.51 -29.59 34.89
N ASN A 48 32.96 -28.51 35.52
CA ASN A 48 32.68 -27.15 35.07
C ASN A 48 33.29 -26.86 33.69
N TYR A 49 34.51 -27.34 33.42
CA TYR A 49 35.12 -27.22 32.11
C TYR A 49 34.31 -27.97 31.05
N LYS A 50 33.90 -29.21 31.35
CA LYS A 50 33.10 -30.03 30.42
C LYS A 50 31.73 -29.43 30.14
N SER A 51 31.05 -28.96 31.18
CA SER A 51 29.77 -28.23 31.08
C SER A 51 29.95 -26.96 30.27
N LYS A 52 30.97 -26.14 30.56
CA LYS A 52 31.25 -24.93 29.77
C LYS A 52 31.54 -25.25 28.30
N GLN A 53 32.28 -26.33 28.02
CA GLN A 53 32.54 -26.76 26.64
C GLN A 53 31.26 -27.23 25.95
N ALA A 54 30.42 -28.02 26.63
CA ALA A 54 29.10 -28.42 26.12
C ALA A 54 28.21 -27.21 25.83
N TYR A 55 28.15 -26.24 26.74
CA TYR A 55 27.40 -24.99 26.56
C TYR A 55 27.90 -24.19 25.37
N LEU A 56 29.21 -23.95 25.27
CA LEU A 56 29.78 -23.18 24.17
C LEU A 56 29.52 -23.86 22.82
N THR A 57 29.67 -25.18 22.74
CA THR A 57 29.35 -25.94 21.53
C THR A 57 27.85 -25.87 21.20
N ALA A 58 26.97 -26.04 22.19
CA ALA A 58 25.52 -25.96 21.97
C ALA A 58 25.07 -24.55 21.53
N SER A 59 25.59 -23.51 22.20
CA SER A 59 25.30 -22.10 21.93
C SER A 59 25.77 -21.67 20.54
N SER A 60 27.04 -21.95 20.19
CA SER A 60 27.58 -21.64 18.85
C SER A 60 26.85 -22.38 17.73
N THR A 61 26.46 -23.63 17.98
CA THR A 61 25.69 -24.41 17.01
C THR A 61 24.27 -23.86 16.84
N LEU A 62 23.62 -23.46 17.93
CA LEU A 62 22.32 -22.81 17.89
C LEU A 62 22.41 -21.48 17.15
N GLU A 63 23.39 -20.64 17.49
CA GLU A 63 23.62 -19.34 16.84
C GLU A 63 23.86 -19.49 15.34
N SER A 64 24.70 -20.46 14.93
CA SER A 64 24.92 -20.76 13.51
C SER A 64 23.64 -21.19 12.80
N PHE A 65 22.80 -22.00 13.45
CA PHE A 65 21.52 -22.42 12.88
C PHE A 65 20.57 -21.24 12.70
N ILE A 66 20.45 -20.36 13.71
CA ILE A 66 19.63 -19.16 13.64
C ILE A 66 20.15 -18.18 12.57
N ASN A 67 21.46 -17.98 12.46
CA ASN A 67 22.06 -17.15 11.41
C ASN A 67 21.80 -17.70 10.00
N GLN A 68 21.75 -19.03 9.84
CA GLN A 68 21.37 -19.64 8.56
C GLN A 68 19.90 -19.35 8.23
N ILE A 69 18.98 -19.47 9.21
CA ILE A 69 17.57 -19.08 9.01
C ILE A 69 17.50 -17.61 8.58
N GLN A 70 18.26 -16.71 9.22
CA GLN A 70 18.32 -15.29 8.86
C GLN A 70 18.81 -15.05 7.44
N THR A 71 19.81 -15.80 7.00
CA THR A 71 20.34 -15.70 5.63
C THR A 71 19.32 -16.22 4.61
N ASP A 72 18.69 -17.36 4.89
CA ASP A 72 17.70 -18.00 4.01
C ASP A 72 16.38 -17.20 3.92
N THR A 73 16.14 -16.32 4.90
CA THR A 73 14.91 -15.50 5.01
C THR A 73 15.17 -14.00 4.95
N ALA A 74 16.35 -13.58 4.50
CA ALA A 74 16.74 -12.18 4.41
C ALA A 74 15.84 -11.40 3.42
N PRO A 75 15.28 -10.22 3.78
CA PRO A 75 14.34 -9.48 2.93
C PRO A 75 14.83 -9.23 1.51
N THR A 76 13.96 -9.43 0.52
CA THR A 76 14.31 -9.30 -0.91
C THR A 76 13.10 -8.97 -1.78
N ASN A 77 13.35 -8.27 -2.89
CA ASN A 77 12.37 -8.01 -3.94
C ASN A 77 12.50 -8.99 -5.13
N ASP A 78 13.52 -9.85 -5.15
CA ASP A 78 13.74 -10.84 -6.22
C ASP A 78 12.74 -12.03 -6.11
N PRO A 79 11.98 -12.36 -7.17
CA PRO A 79 11.00 -13.45 -7.15
C PRO A 79 11.57 -14.83 -6.84
N THR A 80 12.78 -15.14 -7.32
CA THR A 80 13.44 -16.43 -7.10
C THR A 80 13.89 -16.56 -5.64
N ALA A 81 14.44 -15.48 -5.08
CA ALA A 81 14.83 -15.44 -3.68
C ALA A 81 13.60 -15.50 -2.74
N LYS A 82 12.49 -14.84 -3.07
CA LYS A 82 11.23 -14.95 -2.31
C LYS A 82 10.70 -16.39 -2.25
N ALA A 83 10.75 -17.13 -3.38
CA ALA A 83 10.37 -18.53 -3.40
C ALA A 83 11.26 -19.39 -2.48
N GLN A 84 12.54 -19.03 -2.34
CA GLN A 84 13.47 -19.69 -1.42
C GLN A 84 13.15 -19.34 0.04
N GLN A 85 12.84 -18.09 0.37
CA GLN A 85 12.41 -17.67 1.72
C GLN A 85 11.16 -18.45 2.15
N LYS A 86 10.15 -18.51 1.27
CA LYS A 86 8.92 -19.25 1.53
C LYS A 86 9.22 -20.73 1.79
N LYS A 87 10.05 -21.34 0.93
CA LYS A 87 10.44 -22.74 1.07
C LYS A 87 11.20 -22.99 2.37
N ALA A 88 12.06 -22.07 2.80
CA ALA A 88 12.78 -22.16 4.07
C ALA A 88 11.82 -22.11 5.27
N ILE A 89 10.89 -21.16 5.29
CA ILE A 89 9.86 -21.05 6.34
C ILE A 89 8.92 -22.27 6.34
N ASP A 90 8.45 -22.72 5.19
CA ASP A 90 7.60 -23.91 5.07
C ASP A 90 8.32 -25.17 5.58
N ASN A 91 9.61 -25.32 5.26
CA ASN A 91 10.43 -26.42 5.77
C ASN A 91 10.59 -26.34 7.29
N LEU A 92 10.85 -25.16 7.86
CA LEU A 92 10.92 -24.97 9.31
C LEU A 92 9.60 -25.33 10.00
N LYS A 93 8.46 -24.84 9.49
CA LYS A 93 7.13 -25.19 9.98
C LYS A 93 6.85 -26.68 9.88
N LYS A 94 7.26 -27.32 8.78
CA LYS A 94 7.13 -28.77 8.58
C LYS A 94 7.96 -29.55 9.59
N LEU A 95 9.21 -29.16 9.84
CA LEU A 95 10.08 -29.77 10.83
C LEU A 95 9.49 -29.62 12.25
N ALA A 96 8.98 -28.43 12.58
CA ALA A 96 8.36 -28.14 13.87
C ALA A 96 7.05 -28.92 14.10
N SER A 97 6.22 -29.04 13.06
CA SER A 97 4.90 -29.68 13.14
C SER A 97 4.96 -31.22 13.11
N ALA A 98 6.13 -31.79 12.79
CA ALA A 98 6.36 -33.22 12.83
C ALA A 98 6.04 -33.79 14.23
N ASN A 99 5.70 -35.09 14.28
CA ASN A 99 5.45 -35.80 15.53
C ASN A 99 4.39 -35.13 16.43
N SER A 100 3.33 -34.59 15.82
CA SER A 100 2.25 -33.86 16.52
C SER A 100 2.77 -32.64 17.28
N GLY A 101 3.59 -31.82 16.64
CA GLY A 101 4.17 -30.60 17.23
C GLY A 101 5.41 -30.82 18.11
N LYS A 102 5.80 -32.09 18.37
CA LYS A 102 7.04 -32.43 19.10
C LYS A 102 8.31 -32.15 18.30
N GLY A 103 8.18 -31.90 17.00
CA GLY A 103 9.29 -31.48 16.17
C GLY A 103 10.17 -32.59 15.62
N THR A 104 11.25 -32.18 14.98
CA THR A 104 12.26 -33.06 14.36
C THR A 104 13.60 -32.87 15.06
N THR A 105 14.25 -33.97 15.43
CA THR A 105 15.59 -33.97 16.07
C THR A 105 16.64 -34.55 15.13
N THR A 106 17.76 -33.83 14.97
CA THR A 106 18.86 -34.22 14.09
C THR A 106 20.20 -34.11 14.82
N ASN A 107 21.09 -35.08 14.60
CA ASN A 107 22.47 -35.02 15.10
C ASN A 107 23.30 -34.07 14.23
N VAL A 108 24.06 -33.19 14.86
CA VAL A 108 25.00 -32.30 14.17
C VAL A 108 26.35 -32.99 14.04
N SER A 109 26.90 -32.98 12.83
CA SER A 109 28.22 -33.55 12.54
C SER A 109 29.22 -32.41 12.28
N TYR A 110 30.36 -32.44 12.96
CA TYR A 110 31.44 -31.46 12.77
C TYR A 110 32.57 -32.10 11.96
N ASN A 111 32.83 -31.57 10.77
CA ASN A 111 33.93 -32.02 9.92
C ASN A 111 35.15 -31.13 10.15
N GLY A 112 36.20 -31.67 10.75
CA GLY A 112 37.49 -30.99 10.78
C GLY A 112 38.08 -30.87 9.37
N SER A 113 38.91 -29.86 9.12
CA SER A 113 39.58 -29.61 7.83
C SER A 113 40.45 -30.75 7.31
N ASN A 114 40.73 -31.76 8.15
CA ASN A 114 41.48 -32.98 7.82
C ASN A 114 40.61 -34.26 7.71
N GLY A 115 39.28 -34.15 7.67
CA GLY A 115 38.37 -35.30 7.58
C GLY A 115 38.30 -36.17 8.85
N LYS A 116 38.86 -35.69 9.97
CA LYS A 116 38.74 -36.30 11.31
C LYS A 116 37.76 -35.47 12.13
N SER A 117 36.87 -36.12 12.89
CA SER A 117 35.94 -35.45 13.80
C SER A 117 36.70 -34.88 15.00
N ASP A 118 36.74 -33.56 15.15
CA ASP A 118 37.19 -32.97 16.40
C ASP A 118 36.20 -33.37 17.50
N ASN A 119 36.70 -33.89 18.62
CA ASN A 119 35.85 -34.33 19.73
C ASN A 119 35.36 -33.10 20.51
N ILE A 120 34.35 -32.42 19.99
CA ILE A 120 33.76 -31.21 20.59
C ILE A 120 32.38 -31.45 21.23
N GLY A 121 32.00 -32.71 21.36
CA GLY A 121 30.74 -33.18 21.96
C GLY A 121 29.74 -33.70 20.92
N THR A 122 28.79 -34.50 21.39
CA THR A 122 27.68 -35.00 20.58
C THR A 122 26.54 -33.98 20.66
N THR A 123 26.23 -33.32 19.55
CA THR A 123 25.22 -32.24 19.51
C THR A 123 23.96 -32.67 18.77
N LYS A 124 22.81 -32.29 19.31
CA LYS A 124 21.49 -32.49 18.70
C LYS A 124 20.77 -31.16 18.58
N ILE A 125 20.17 -30.92 17.42
CA ILE A 125 19.22 -29.81 17.22
C ILE A 125 17.82 -30.40 17.15
N THR A 126 16.88 -29.79 17.86
CA THR A 126 15.46 -30.08 17.76
C THR A 126 14.70 -28.83 17.36
N VAL A 127 13.90 -28.92 16.31
CA VAL A 127 12.99 -27.85 15.85
C VAL A 127 11.57 -28.30 16.15
N ALA A 128 10.85 -27.64 17.05
CA ALA A 128 9.52 -28.02 17.53
C ALA A 128 8.57 -26.82 17.65
N GLN A 129 7.27 -27.06 17.79
CA GLN A 129 6.30 -25.99 18.08
C GLN A 129 6.46 -25.51 19.53
N GLU A 130 6.36 -24.20 19.75
CA GLU A 130 6.19 -23.64 21.09
C GLU A 130 4.68 -23.68 21.45
N GLY A 131 4.32 -24.60 22.34
CA GLY A 131 2.93 -24.87 22.68
C GLY A 131 2.20 -25.59 21.54
N THR A 132 1.05 -25.06 21.11
CA THR A 132 0.23 -25.61 20.02
C THR A 132 0.25 -24.75 18.75
N SER A 133 1.04 -23.66 18.73
CA SER A 133 1.08 -22.72 17.61
C SER A 133 2.03 -23.19 16.52
N VAL A 134 1.56 -23.19 15.27
CA VAL A 134 2.39 -23.43 14.08
C VAL A 134 3.26 -22.22 13.70
N ALA A 135 2.99 -21.05 14.29
CA ALA A 135 3.73 -19.83 14.02
C ALA A 135 4.91 -19.63 14.99
N ASN A 136 4.85 -20.23 16.18
CA ASN A 136 5.87 -20.11 17.22
C ASN A 136 6.68 -21.40 17.28
N ILE A 137 7.98 -21.29 17.10
CA ILE A 137 8.91 -22.42 16.97
C ILE A 137 9.99 -22.28 18.04
N VAL A 138 10.28 -23.38 18.74
CA VAL A 138 11.44 -23.48 19.61
C VAL A 138 12.51 -24.33 18.94
N VAL A 139 13.69 -23.76 18.78
CA VAL A 139 14.89 -24.46 18.33
C VAL A 139 15.77 -24.73 19.53
N THR A 140 15.89 -25.99 19.92
CA THR A 140 16.72 -26.43 21.03
C THR A 140 18.01 -27.04 20.52
N CYS A 141 19.15 -26.67 21.10
CA CYS A 141 20.43 -27.33 20.89
C CYS A 141 20.90 -27.97 22.19
N GLU A 142 21.17 -29.28 22.17
CA GLU A 142 21.69 -30.05 23.30
C GLU A 142 23.04 -30.64 22.91
N THR A 143 24.09 -30.38 23.70
CA THR A 143 25.42 -30.97 23.48
C THR A 143 25.85 -31.75 24.70
N THR A 144 26.30 -32.99 24.48
CA THR A 144 26.99 -33.79 25.49
C THR A 144 28.50 -33.83 25.23
N TYR A 145 29.29 -33.27 26.15
CA TYR A 145 30.76 -33.33 26.10
C TYR A 145 31.31 -34.06 27.33
N LEU A 146 32.00 -35.19 27.09
CA LEU A 146 32.63 -36.02 28.12
C LEU A 146 31.72 -36.33 29.33
N GLY A 147 30.43 -36.60 29.06
CA GLY A 147 29.42 -36.98 30.05
C GLY A 147 28.65 -35.83 30.70
N LYS A 148 28.92 -34.57 30.34
CA LYS A 148 28.10 -33.40 30.74
C LYS A 148 27.25 -32.93 29.57
N THR A 149 25.97 -32.67 29.82
CA THR A 149 25.02 -32.21 28.83
C THR A 149 24.55 -30.81 29.19
N GLU A 150 24.57 -29.91 28.21
CA GLU A 150 24.01 -28.56 28.33
C GLU A 150 22.98 -28.35 27.22
N LYS A 151 21.97 -27.55 27.52
CA LYS A 151 20.85 -27.29 26.62
C LYS A 151 20.60 -25.79 26.51
N VAL A 152 20.51 -25.30 25.29
CA VAL A 152 20.14 -23.92 24.97
C VAL A 152 18.95 -23.92 24.02
N ALA A 153 18.15 -22.86 24.03
CA ALA A 153 17.04 -22.71 23.09
C ALA A 153 16.93 -21.30 22.53
N ALA A 154 16.46 -21.22 21.29
CA ALA A 154 16.01 -19.99 20.64
C ALA A 154 14.51 -20.10 20.39
N HIS A 155 13.78 -19.08 20.78
CA HIS A 155 12.36 -18.94 20.52
C HIS A 155 12.18 -18.01 19.33
N ILE A 156 11.52 -18.49 18.28
CA ILE A 156 11.30 -17.73 17.06
C ILE A 156 9.84 -17.75 16.63
N SER A 157 9.37 -16.64 16.08
CA SER A 157 8.03 -16.49 15.51
C SER A 157 8.13 -16.26 14.00
N THR A 158 7.48 -17.09 13.18
CA THR A 158 7.48 -16.93 11.71
C THR A 158 6.46 -15.86 11.27
N GLN A 159 6.81 -15.06 10.27
CA GLN A 159 5.95 -14.03 9.69
C GLN A 159 5.81 -14.22 8.17
N SER A 160 4.62 -13.96 7.66
CA SER A 160 4.37 -13.74 6.23
C SER A 160 3.71 -12.37 6.11
N VAL A 161 4.45 -11.39 5.59
CA VAL A 161 3.93 -10.04 5.40
C VAL A 161 3.62 -9.88 3.93
N THR A 162 2.34 -9.75 3.57
CA THR A 162 1.95 -9.32 2.23
C THR A 162 2.54 -7.94 1.97
N LYS A 163 3.17 -7.72 0.81
CA LYS A 163 3.62 -6.40 0.38
C LYS A 163 2.46 -5.41 0.56
N PRO A 164 2.66 -4.28 1.25
CA PRO A 164 1.63 -3.27 1.38
C PRO A 164 1.16 -2.77 0.01
N ALA A 165 -0.15 -2.54 -0.10
CA ALA A 165 -0.77 -2.04 -1.30
C ALA A 165 -0.28 -0.61 -1.59
N GLU A 166 0.21 -0.40 -2.82
CA GLU A 166 0.52 0.93 -3.30
C GLU A 166 -0.62 1.48 -4.15
N TYR A 167 -0.95 2.73 -3.87
CA TYR A 167 -1.96 3.49 -4.59
C TYR A 167 -1.29 4.75 -5.11
N THR A 168 -1.13 4.80 -6.43
CA THR A 168 -0.55 5.94 -7.13
C THR A 168 -1.59 6.70 -7.97
N ASN A 169 -2.72 6.05 -8.23
CA ASN A 169 -3.79 6.60 -9.05
C ASN A 169 -4.87 7.25 -8.19
N THR A 170 -5.38 8.39 -8.64
CA THR A 170 -6.59 9.04 -8.12
C THR A 170 -7.82 8.18 -8.35
N ILE A 171 -7.89 7.54 -9.52
CA ILE A 171 -9.00 6.67 -9.90
C ILE A 171 -8.45 5.35 -10.44
N GLU A 172 -9.00 4.25 -9.95
CA GLU A 172 -8.77 2.92 -10.50
C GLU A 172 -10.11 2.27 -10.85
N LEU A 173 -10.29 1.95 -12.14
CA LEU A 173 -11.43 1.19 -12.63
C LEU A 173 -11.11 -0.28 -12.72
N VAL A 174 -11.95 -1.10 -12.10
CA VAL A 174 -11.68 -2.53 -11.93
C VAL A 174 -12.83 -3.41 -12.43
N GLY A 175 -13.91 -2.78 -12.89
CA GLY A 175 -15.20 -3.41 -13.17
C GLY A 175 -15.29 -4.24 -14.45
N ASN A 176 -16.21 -5.21 -14.45
CA ASN A 176 -16.43 -6.19 -15.53
C ASN A 176 -17.10 -5.65 -16.81
N GLY A 177 -17.75 -4.48 -16.78
CA GLY A 177 -18.39 -3.84 -17.94
C GLY A 177 -17.46 -2.90 -18.70
N GLY A 178 -17.76 -2.60 -19.97
CA GLY A 178 -17.08 -1.51 -20.68
C GLY A 178 -17.36 -0.19 -19.96
N ALA A 179 -16.32 0.52 -19.54
CA ALA A 179 -16.48 1.75 -18.77
C ALA A 179 -16.63 2.95 -19.71
N GLY A 180 -17.80 3.59 -19.67
CA GLY A 180 -17.99 4.93 -20.22
C GLY A 180 -17.40 5.94 -19.23
N TYR A 181 -16.47 6.75 -19.70
CA TYR A 181 -16.01 7.94 -19.02
C TYR A 181 -16.85 9.11 -19.52
N ASP A 182 -17.81 9.55 -18.71
CA ASP A 182 -18.66 10.67 -19.04
C ASP A 182 -18.33 11.85 -18.13
N ASN A 183 -17.79 12.91 -18.76
CA ASN A 183 -17.31 14.12 -18.09
C ASN A 183 -16.26 13.86 -16.99
N LEU A 184 -15.53 12.75 -17.01
CA LEU A 184 -14.62 12.43 -15.92
C LEU A 184 -13.47 13.45 -15.84
N ASN A 185 -13.35 14.16 -14.73
CA ASN A 185 -12.27 15.15 -14.54
C ASN A 185 -11.36 14.73 -13.38
N VAL A 186 -10.05 14.63 -13.61
CA VAL A 186 -9.09 14.07 -12.65
C VAL A 186 -7.85 14.96 -12.52
N ILE A 187 -7.41 15.20 -11.28
CA ILE A 187 -6.11 15.78 -10.95
C ILE A 187 -5.28 14.71 -10.24
N GLY A 188 -4.31 14.17 -10.97
CA GLY A 188 -3.50 13.02 -10.60
C GLY A 188 -3.63 11.87 -11.60
N ASP A 189 -2.89 10.80 -11.32
CA ASP A 189 -2.82 9.65 -12.23
C ASP A 189 -4.11 8.85 -12.21
N MET A 190 -4.37 8.09 -13.29
CA MET A 190 -5.57 7.31 -13.45
C MET A 190 -5.24 5.94 -14.05
N ALA A 191 -6.02 4.92 -13.68
CA ALA A 191 -5.88 3.60 -14.27
C ALA A 191 -7.21 2.89 -14.56
N GLY A 192 -7.27 2.16 -15.68
CA GLY A 192 -8.28 1.15 -16.00
C GLY A 192 -7.68 -0.25 -15.99
N ILE A 193 -7.91 -1.01 -14.92
CA ILE A 193 -7.19 -2.22 -14.50
C ILE A 193 -8.14 -3.44 -14.46
N ASN A 194 -8.86 -3.73 -15.53
CA ASN A 194 -9.65 -4.98 -15.58
C ASN A 194 -8.86 -6.20 -16.12
N ASN A 195 -7.54 -6.09 -16.39
CA ASN A 195 -6.63 -7.19 -16.78
C ASN A 195 -7.22 -8.24 -17.78
N THR A 196 -8.19 -7.84 -18.62
CA THR A 196 -8.96 -8.70 -19.52
C THR A 196 -8.87 -8.07 -20.91
N THR A 197 -8.55 -8.87 -21.92
CA THR A 197 -8.43 -8.40 -23.30
C THR A 197 -9.81 -8.09 -23.92
N GLY A 198 -9.83 -7.23 -24.93
CA GLY A 198 -11.02 -6.85 -25.68
C GLY A 198 -11.97 -5.90 -24.94
N LYS A 199 -11.52 -5.28 -23.84
CA LYS A 199 -12.29 -4.26 -23.14
C LYS A 199 -12.20 -2.95 -23.91
N VAL A 200 -13.34 -2.26 -24.03
CA VAL A 200 -13.42 -0.95 -24.67
C VAL A 200 -13.87 0.08 -23.66
N TYR A 201 -13.06 1.12 -23.49
CA TYR A 201 -13.36 2.30 -22.70
C TYR A 201 -13.74 3.43 -23.65
N ARG A 202 -14.67 4.28 -23.23
CA ARG A 202 -15.18 5.37 -24.09
C ARG A 202 -15.03 6.69 -23.38
N PHE A 203 -14.27 7.62 -23.96
CA PHE A 203 -14.37 9.03 -23.55
C PHE A 203 -15.60 9.66 -24.21
N THR A 204 -16.45 10.23 -23.34
CA THR A 204 -17.66 10.96 -23.69
C THR A 204 -17.71 12.30 -22.96
N ASN A 205 -18.31 13.29 -23.62
CA ASN A 205 -18.43 14.69 -23.20
C ASN A 205 -17.08 15.33 -22.79
N ASN A 206 -17.06 16.15 -21.72
CA ASN A 206 -15.91 16.96 -21.30
C ASN A 206 -15.06 16.21 -20.26
N THR A 207 -14.37 15.15 -20.71
CA THR A 207 -13.43 14.39 -19.88
C THR A 207 -12.04 15.05 -19.91
N SER A 208 -11.47 15.35 -18.74
CA SER A 208 -10.14 15.96 -18.62
C SER A 208 -9.26 15.25 -17.59
N ILE A 209 -8.08 14.78 -18.01
CA ILE A 209 -7.13 14.09 -17.12
C ILE A 209 -5.87 14.94 -16.98
N TYR A 210 -5.53 15.32 -15.74
CA TYR A 210 -4.34 16.10 -15.39
C TYR A 210 -3.35 15.18 -14.65
N GLY A 211 -2.70 14.28 -15.39
CA GLY A 211 -1.81 13.25 -14.87
C GLY A 211 -1.51 12.18 -15.91
N SER A 212 -0.86 11.08 -15.48
CA SER A 212 -0.64 9.91 -16.32
C SER A 212 -1.89 9.02 -16.38
N TYR A 213 -2.00 8.24 -17.44
CA TYR A 213 -3.12 7.33 -17.65
C TYR A 213 -2.67 5.96 -18.15
N LEU A 214 -3.03 4.91 -17.40
CA LEU A 214 -2.80 3.51 -17.78
C LEU A 214 -4.12 2.79 -18.05
N MET A 215 -4.28 2.19 -19.21
CA MET A 215 -5.48 1.45 -19.59
C MET A 215 -5.12 0.05 -20.09
N TYR A 216 -5.72 -0.96 -19.48
CA TYR A 216 -5.78 -2.33 -20.00
C TYR A 216 -7.06 -2.53 -20.82
N GLY A 217 -6.93 -2.35 -22.13
CA GLY A 217 -7.98 -2.46 -23.13
C GLY A 217 -7.75 -1.50 -24.30
N SER A 218 -8.82 -1.27 -25.05
CA SER A 218 -8.91 -0.31 -26.14
C SER A 218 -9.64 0.97 -25.69
N LEU A 219 -9.26 2.13 -26.24
CA LEU A 219 -9.90 3.42 -26.00
C LEU A 219 -10.60 3.90 -27.28
N GLU A 220 -11.89 4.21 -27.18
CA GLU A 220 -12.65 4.90 -28.21
C GLU A 220 -12.88 6.36 -27.79
N VAL A 221 -12.52 7.29 -28.68
CA VAL A 221 -12.76 8.73 -28.52
C VAL A 221 -13.85 9.16 -29.51
N SER A 222 -15.02 9.47 -28.97
CA SER A 222 -16.22 9.88 -29.74
C SER A 222 -16.67 11.31 -29.46
N THR A 223 -16.09 11.96 -28.45
CA THR A 223 -16.26 13.39 -28.13
C THR A 223 -14.92 14.11 -28.14
N GLN A 224 -14.79 15.27 -27.50
CA GLN A 224 -13.57 16.09 -27.48
C GLN A 224 -12.86 16.05 -26.11
N PRO A 225 -12.37 14.89 -25.62
CA PRO A 225 -11.65 14.82 -24.36
C PRO A 225 -10.26 15.49 -24.46
N LEU A 226 -9.75 15.93 -23.31
CA LEU A 226 -8.42 16.51 -23.16
C LEU A 226 -7.62 15.68 -22.15
N ILE A 227 -6.43 15.22 -22.55
CA ILE A 227 -5.43 14.75 -21.60
C ILE A 227 -4.34 15.80 -21.51
N MET A 228 -4.10 16.30 -20.29
CA MET A 228 -2.98 17.17 -19.98
C MET A 228 -1.99 16.41 -19.10
N LEU A 229 -0.96 15.88 -19.75
CA LEU A 229 0.17 15.22 -19.12
C LEU A 229 0.89 16.18 -18.17
N LYS A 230 0.92 15.80 -16.89
CA LYS A 230 1.58 16.49 -15.78
C LYS A 230 2.39 15.48 -14.97
N PRO A 231 3.52 15.88 -14.34
CA PRO A 231 4.33 14.99 -13.53
C PRO A 231 3.44 14.24 -12.53
N SER A 232 3.75 12.97 -12.30
CA SER A 232 3.00 12.18 -11.31
C SER A 232 2.99 12.93 -9.99
N LEU A 233 1.81 13.06 -9.38
CA LEU A 233 1.67 13.68 -8.06
C LEU A 233 2.36 12.86 -6.96
N VAL A 234 2.73 11.62 -7.26
CA VAL A 234 3.43 10.70 -6.35
C VAL A 234 4.94 10.74 -6.57
N ASP A 235 5.40 10.71 -7.83
CA ASP A 235 6.82 10.81 -8.19
C ASP A 235 7.03 11.81 -9.34
N GLU A 236 7.29 13.06 -8.97
CA GLU A 236 7.44 14.17 -9.91
C GLU A 236 8.70 14.08 -10.79
N LYS A 237 9.60 13.12 -10.50
CA LYS A 237 10.77 12.83 -11.35
C LYS A 237 10.42 11.95 -12.55
N GLN A 238 9.27 11.29 -12.50
CA GLN A 238 8.79 10.47 -13.61
C GLN A 238 8.09 11.35 -14.63
N GLY A 239 8.38 11.10 -15.91
CA GLY A 239 7.64 11.72 -17.01
C GLY A 239 6.19 11.26 -17.01
N SER A 240 5.37 11.91 -17.85
CA SER A 240 3.93 11.68 -17.88
C SER A 240 3.56 10.81 -19.07
N THR A 241 2.67 9.83 -18.87
CA THR A 241 2.44 8.81 -19.90
C THR A 241 0.96 8.55 -20.13
N VAL A 242 0.58 8.27 -21.38
CA VAL A 242 -0.67 7.60 -21.72
C VAL A 242 -0.31 6.21 -22.23
N THR A 243 -0.75 5.15 -21.56
CA THR A 243 -0.52 3.77 -22.00
C THR A 243 -1.85 3.07 -22.22
N ILE A 244 -2.06 2.54 -23.42
CA ILE A 244 -3.26 1.79 -23.83
C ILE A 244 -2.78 0.42 -24.29
N SER A 245 -3.22 -0.66 -23.65
CA SER A 245 -2.68 -2.00 -23.94
C SER A 245 -3.10 -2.56 -25.30
N GLU A 246 -4.19 -2.07 -25.88
CA GLU A 246 -4.74 -2.53 -27.15
C GLU A 246 -4.86 -1.38 -28.16
N ASN A 247 -6.07 -1.01 -28.58
CA ASN A 247 -6.32 -0.09 -29.69
C ASN A 247 -6.73 1.31 -29.21
N LEU A 248 -6.38 2.34 -29.98
CA LEU A 248 -6.91 3.69 -29.83
C LEU A 248 -7.65 4.08 -31.12
N ASP A 249 -8.96 4.29 -31.01
CA ASP A 249 -9.81 4.72 -32.12
C ASP A 249 -10.36 6.12 -31.88
N VAL A 250 -9.91 7.08 -32.71
CA VAL A 250 -10.28 8.49 -32.63
C VAL A 250 -11.26 8.84 -33.75
N SER A 251 -12.54 8.96 -33.37
CA SER A 251 -13.65 9.29 -34.29
C SER A 251 -14.09 10.75 -34.25
N ASN A 252 -13.58 11.51 -33.29
CA ASN A 252 -13.84 12.93 -33.12
C ASN A 252 -12.50 13.67 -32.86
N GLU A 253 -12.48 14.74 -32.08
CA GLU A 253 -11.24 15.46 -31.73
C GLU A 253 -10.60 14.86 -30.48
N PHE A 254 -9.28 14.65 -30.49
CA PHE A 254 -8.55 14.21 -29.31
C PHE A 254 -7.27 15.01 -29.13
N HIS A 255 -7.09 15.62 -27.96
CA HIS A 255 -5.91 16.39 -27.62
C HIS A 255 -5.17 15.75 -26.45
N ILE A 256 -3.89 15.45 -26.66
CA ILE A 256 -2.96 14.99 -25.62
C ILE A 256 -1.84 16.03 -25.53
N ASN A 257 -1.90 16.90 -24.53
CA ASN A 257 -0.90 17.95 -24.30
C ASN A 257 -0.01 17.60 -23.12
N SER A 258 1.16 18.24 -23.02
CA SER A 258 2.04 18.15 -21.86
C SER A 258 2.40 19.56 -21.37
N THR A 259 2.58 19.71 -20.06
CA THR A 259 3.17 20.91 -19.46
C THR A 259 4.63 20.71 -19.07
N MET A 260 5.21 19.53 -19.32
CA MET A 260 6.61 19.23 -19.03
C MET A 260 7.44 19.31 -20.31
N ALA A 261 8.49 20.13 -20.29
CA ALA A 261 9.46 20.12 -21.38
C ALA A 261 10.19 18.78 -21.39
N ARG A 262 10.62 18.34 -22.57
CA ARG A 262 11.30 17.05 -22.76
C ARG A 262 12.60 16.89 -21.95
N ALA A 263 13.26 18.00 -21.61
CA ALA A 263 14.47 17.98 -20.76
C ALA A 263 14.15 17.60 -19.30
N ASP A 264 12.90 17.78 -18.88
CA ASP A 264 12.45 17.62 -17.49
C ASP A 264 11.81 16.24 -17.22
N GLY A 265 11.49 15.45 -18.27
CA GLY A 265 10.87 14.13 -18.13
C GLY A 265 10.56 13.44 -19.47
N TYR A 266 10.39 12.12 -19.45
CA TYR A 266 10.10 11.30 -20.63
C TYR A 266 8.58 11.20 -20.85
N ASN A 267 8.02 12.04 -21.73
CA ASN A 267 6.58 12.05 -22.05
C ASN A 267 6.27 11.19 -23.26
N TYR A 268 5.30 10.27 -23.13
CA TYR A 268 4.90 9.45 -24.27
C TYR A 268 3.45 8.98 -24.23
N VAL A 269 2.95 8.64 -25.41
CA VAL A 269 1.74 7.86 -25.63
C VAL A 269 2.17 6.50 -26.17
N ASN A 270 1.81 5.41 -25.49
CA ASN A 270 2.15 4.05 -25.86
C ASN A 270 0.88 3.22 -26.08
N ILE A 271 0.67 2.82 -27.34
CA ILE A 271 -0.48 2.03 -27.77
C ILE A 271 0.04 0.63 -28.11
N GLY A 272 -0.51 -0.38 -27.42
CA GLY A 272 -0.02 -1.74 -27.51
C GLY A 272 -0.26 -2.38 -28.88
N GLN A 273 -1.33 -1.96 -29.56
CA GLN A 273 -1.75 -2.46 -30.87
C GLN A 273 -1.91 -1.31 -31.86
N LYS A 274 -3.14 -0.95 -32.25
CA LYS A 274 -3.42 -0.06 -33.37
C LYS A 274 -3.83 1.35 -32.95
N LEU A 275 -3.35 2.35 -33.66
CA LEU A 275 -3.90 3.71 -33.66
C LEU A 275 -4.73 3.93 -34.93
N SER A 276 -6.00 4.31 -34.79
CA SER A 276 -6.86 4.72 -35.91
C SER A 276 -7.40 6.13 -35.68
N THR A 277 -7.33 7.00 -36.68
CA THR A 277 -7.97 8.32 -36.66
C THR A 277 -8.91 8.49 -37.85
N SER A 278 -10.08 9.07 -37.63
CA SER A 278 -11.05 9.40 -38.68
C SER A 278 -11.57 10.83 -38.63
N ASN A 279 -11.13 11.62 -37.64
CA ASN A 279 -11.36 13.07 -37.59
C ASN A 279 -10.07 13.83 -37.24
N HIS A 280 -9.86 14.22 -35.97
CA HIS A 280 -8.78 15.12 -35.55
C HIS A 280 -8.00 14.56 -34.36
N MET A 281 -6.67 14.57 -34.40
CA MET A 281 -5.84 14.20 -33.24
C MET A 281 -4.59 15.06 -33.14
N ASP A 282 -4.37 15.64 -31.95
CA ASP A 282 -3.14 16.38 -31.62
C ASP A 282 -2.40 15.73 -30.45
N VAL A 283 -1.09 15.58 -30.59
CA VAL A 283 -0.20 15.01 -29.56
C VAL A 283 1.00 15.94 -29.34
N GLY A 284 1.12 16.46 -28.13
CA GLY A 284 2.13 17.42 -27.72
C GLY A 284 1.86 18.83 -28.27
N SER A 285 2.77 19.76 -27.95
CA SER A 285 2.73 21.12 -28.49
C SER A 285 4.14 21.70 -28.59
N SER A 286 4.28 22.89 -29.19
CA SER A 286 5.59 23.55 -29.33
C SER A 286 6.27 23.75 -27.97
N GLY A 287 7.44 23.14 -27.78
CA GLY A 287 8.20 23.16 -26.52
C GLY A 287 7.89 22.01 -25.55
N PHE A 288 6.87 21.21 -25.87
CA PHE A 288 6.34 20.12 -25.04
C PHE A 288 6.14 18.86 -25.89
N ASP A 289 7.25 18.27 -26.32
CA ASP A 289 7.27 17.06 -27.16
C ASP A 289 6.72 15.86 -26.38
N VAL A 290 5.92 15.03 -27.08
CA VAL A 290 5.35 13.77 -26.60
C VAL A 290 5.60 12.70 -27.67
N ASP A 291 6.39 11.69 -27.33
CA ASP A 291 6.66 10.59 -28.26
C ASP A 291 5.44 9.67 -28.36
N LEU A 292 5.18 9.11 -29.55
CA LEU A 292 4.04 8.23 -29.80
C LEU A 292 4.54 6.86 -30.27
N PHE A 293 4.04 5.81 -29.65
CA PHE A 293 4.37 4.42 -29.97
C PHE A 293 3.09 3.65 -30.31
N CYS A 294 3.08 2.89 -31.40
CA CYS A 294 2.03 1.93 -31.73
C CYS A 294 2.60 0.75 -32.55
N CYS A 295 1.77 -0.25 -32.86
CA CYS A 295 2.14 -1.37 -33.72
C CYS A 295 1.55 -1.32 -35.14
N GLU A 296 0.51 -0.52 -35.33
CA GLU A 296 -0.09 -0.22 -36.62
C GLU A 296 -0.71 1.18 -36.53
N ALA A 297 -0.51 2.00 -37.55
CA ALA A 297 -1.05 3.37 -37.58
C ALA A 297 -1.91 3.58 -38.82
N ASN A 298 -3.18 3.96 -38.62
CA ASN A 298 -4.12 4.34 -39.67
C ASN A 298 -4.59 5.77 -39.44
N ILE A 299 -3.82 6.73 -39.96
CA ILE A 299 -4.07 8.15 -39.77
C ILE A 299 -4.96 8.66 -40.91
N GLY A 300 -6.25 8.78 -40.66
CA GLY A 300 -7.25 9.33 -41.58
C GLY A 300 -7.98 10.53 -40.98
N GLY A 301 -8.98 11.03 -41.70
CA GLY A 301 -9.83 12.13 -41.26
C GLY A 301 -9.41 13.51 -41.75
N ASN A 302 -9.66 14.51 -40.91
CA ASN A 302 -9.45 15.92 -41.20
C ASN A 302 -7.99 16.30 -40.94
N ASP A 303 -7.52 16.22 -39.69
CA ASP A 303 -6.22 16.76 -39.32
C ASP A 303 -5.47 15.88 -38.28
N TYR A 304 -4.14 15.86 -38.37
CA TYR A 304 -3.26 15.18 -37.42
C TYR A 304 -2.01 16.03 -37.14
N THR A 305 -1.76 16.36 -35.87
CA THR A 305 -0.52 17.06 -35.48
C THR A 305 0.18 16.31 -34.36
N GLN A 306 1.49 16.12 -34.51
CA GLN A 306 2.31 15.55 -33.45
C GLN A 306 3.56 16.41 -33.21
N TYR A 307 3.94 16.55 -31.95
CA TYR A 307 5.22 17.10 -31.49
C TYR A 307 5.98 16.01 -30.76
N GLY A 308 7.18 15.67 -31.23
CA GLY A 308 7.90 14.47 -30.79
C GLY A 308 8.00 13.41 -31.89
N ASN A 309 8.64 12.29 -31.58
CA ASN A 309 8.87 11.21 -32.53
C ASN A 309 7.68 10.25 -32.60
N PHE A 310 7.38 9.73 -33.79
CA PHE A 310 6.36 8.71 -33.99
C PHE A 310 7.00 7.38 -34.37
N TYR A 311 6.75 6.36 -33.57
CA TYR A 311 7.25 5.01 -33.73
C TYR A 311 6.10 4.03 -34.02
N VAL A 312 6.22 3.31 -35.14
CA VAL A 312 5.33 2.22 -35.54
C VAL A 312 6.17 0.95 -35.62
N TYR A 313 6.18 0.20 -34.51
CA TYR A 313 7.01 -0.98 -34.34
C TYR A 313 6.25 -2.26 -34.62
N LYS A 314 6.94 -3.32 -35.02
CA LYS A 314 6.32 -4.63 -35.15
C LYS A 314 5.75 -5.10 -33.81
N GLY A 315 4.47 -5.47 -33.83
CA GLY A 315 3.75 -6.02 -32.68
C GLY A 315 3.68 -7.54 -32.70
N ALA A 316 2.91 -8.09 -31.75
CA ALA A 316 2.55 -9.51 -31.76
C ALA A 316 1.49 -9.80 -32.84
N GLY A 317 1.43 -11.02 -33.35
CA GLY A 317 0.38 -11.43 -34.30
C GLY A 317 0.49 -10.75 -35.67
N ALA A 318 -0.60 -10.14 -36.15
CA ALA A 318 -0.72 -9.57 -37.49
C ALA A 318 -0.18 -8.14 -37.64
N TYR A 319 0.29 -7.51 -36.56
CA TYR A 319 0.80 -6.14 -36.60
C TYR A 319 2.25 -6.09 -37.10
N ASN A 320 2.44 -5.88 -38.40
CA ASN A 320 3.76 -5.86 -39.03
C ASN A 320 4.58 -4.59 -38.79
N GLY A 321 4.02 -3.59 -38.08
CA GLY A 321 4.62 -2.27 -37.97
C GLY A 321 4.27 -1.36 -39.14
N ASP A 322 3.13 -1.59 -39.80
CA ASP A 322 2.70 -0.84 -40.99
C ASP A 322 2.03 0.49 -40.60
N ALA A 323 2.22 1.51 -41.43
CA ALA A 323 1.64 2.84 -41.23
C ALA A 323 0.98 3.38 -42.50
N THR A 324 -0.26 3.88 -42.38
CA THR A 324 -0.99 4.57 -43.44
C THR A 324 -1.31 6.00 -43.01
N PHE A 325 -0.95 6.97 -43.84
CA PHE A 325 -1.21 8.40 -43.64
C PHE A 325 -2.09 8.97 -44.78
N GLY A 326 -3.31 9.36 -44.45
CA GLY A 326 -4.36 9.81 -45.37
C GLY A 326 -5.29 10.91 -44.83
N ALA A 327 -4.95 11.55 -43.72
CA ALA A 327 -5.66 12.73 -43.22
C ALA A 327 -5.48 13.93 -44.17
N ALA A 328 -6.41 14.88 -44.17
CA ALA A 328 -6.36 16.05 -45.07
C ALA A 328 -5.16 16.95 -44.76
N GLY A 329 -4.94 17.27 -43.48
CA GLY A 329 -3.69 17.81 -42.95
C GLY A 329 -3.02 16.81 -42.01
N GLN A 330 -1.70 16.66 -42.12
CA GLN A 330 -0.95 15.75 -41.24
C GLN A 330 0.51 16.19 -41.13
N THR A 331 0.93 16.49 -39.91
CA THR A 331 2.27 17.00 -39.58
C THR A 331 2.87 16.26 -38.39
N ILE A 332 4.10 15.78 -38.55
CA ILE A 332 4.94 15.25 -37.48
C ILE A 332 6.09 16.23 -37.27
N ASN A 333 6.06 16.94 -36.15
CA ASN A 333 7.13 17.83 -35.67
C ASN A 333 8.18 17.00 -34.91
N GLY A 334 8.81 16.07 -35.62
CA GLY A 334 9.79 15.11 -35.13
C GLY A 334 10.15 14.12 -36.22
N SER A 335 10.72 12.98 -35.85
CA SER A 335 11.03 11.89 -36.79
C SER A 335 9.95 10.82 -36.79
N LEU A 336 9.76 10.17 -37.94
CA LEU A 336 8.86 9.04 -38.13
C LEU A 336 9.67 7.75 -38.33
N TYR A 337 9.32 6.71 -37.60
CA TYR A 337 9.97 5.39 -37.61
C TYR A 337 8.93 4.31 -37.87
N VAL A 338 9.10 3.52 -38.93
CA VAL A 338 8.15 2.48 -39.37
C VAL A 338 8.90 1.18 -39.64
N GLU A 339 8.57 0.10 -38.93
CA GLU A 339 9.20 -1.21 -39.14
C GLU A 339 8.62 -2.00 -40.31
N GLY A 340 7.37 -1.74 -40.64
CA GLY A 340 6.68 -2.33 -41.79
C GLY A 340 6.72 -1.41 -43.01
N ASP A 341 5.63 -1.44 -43.77
CA ASP A 341 5.44 -0.60 -44.94
C ASP A 341 4.80 0.75 -44.55
N LEU A 342 5.21 1.81 -45.26
CA LEU A 342 4.63 3.16 -45.13
C LEU A 342 3.82 3.49 -46.39
N ASN A 343 2.52 3.73 -46.22
CA ASN A 343 1.62 4.16 -47.29
C ASN A 343 1.12 5.59 -47.06
N VAL A 344 1.50 6.51 -47.95
CA VAL A 344 1.12 7.91 -47.89
C VAL A 344 0.16 8.21 -49.03
N THR A 345 -1.10 8.47 -48.68
CA THR A 345 -2.18 8.68 -49.68
C THR A 345 -2.44 10.16 -49.94
N LYS A 346 -2.15 11.04 -48.96
CA LYS A 346 -2.21 12.51 -49.04
C LYS A 346 -0.91 13.13 -48.51
N SER A 347 -0.74 14.46 -48.60
CA SER A 347 0.49 15.15 -48.17
C SER A 347 0.83 14.87 -46.70
N LEU A 348 2.04 14.41 -46.40
CA LEU A 348 2.57 14.19 -45.03
C LEU A 348 3.78 15.07 -44.78
N LYS A 349 3.70 16.00 -43.83
CA LYS A 349 4.83 16.84 -43.45
C LYS A 349 5.61 16.23 -42.27
N VAL A 350 6.92 16.09 -42.42
CA VAL A 350 7.81 15.60 -41.35
C VAL A 350 8.99 16.55 -41.21
N THR A 351 9.19 17.12 -40.03
CA THR A 351 10.28 18.10 -39.80
C THR A 351 11.63 17.44 -39.50
N GLY A 352 11.63 16.23 -38.93
CA GLY A 352 12.81 15.41 -38.72
C GLY A 352 13.11 14.51 -39.92
N SER A 353 13.39 13.24 -39.63
CA SER A 353 13.68 12.21 -40.64
C SER A 353 12.59 11.13 -40.67
N VAL A 354 12.47 10.48 -41.82
CA VAL A 354 11.58 9.34 -42.04
C VAL A 354 12.43 8.08 -42.21
N TYR A 355 12.27 7.12 -41.32
CA TYR A 355 12.96 5.83 -41.36
C TYR A 355 11.94 4.71 -41.55
N VAL A 356 12.07 3.95 -42.63
CA VAL A 356 11.18 2.83 -42.97
C VAL A 356 12.01 1.61 -43.27
N THR A 357 11.74 0.48 -42.61
CA THR A 357 12.41 -0.79 -42.89
C THR A 357 11.80 -1.50 -44.11
N GLY A 358 10.48 -1.40 -44.29
CA GLY A 358 9.76 -1.87 -45.47
C GLY A 358 9.80 -0.87 -46.64
N THR A 359 8.72 -0.86 -47.42
CA THR A 359 8.58 -0.05 -48.66
C THR A 359 7.82 1.23 -48.40
N ILE A 360 8.15 2.30 -49.15
CA ILE A 360 7.40 3.56 -49.10
C ILE A 360 6.52 3.72 -50.36
N THR A 361 5.20 3.70 -50.18
CA THR A 361 4.22 4.06 -51.23
C THR A 361 3.80 5.52 -51.06
N GLY A 362 3.80 6.31 -52.14
CA GLY A 362 3.46 7.74 -52.10
C GLY A 362 4.58 8.65 -51.58
N LYS A 363 5.84 8.27 -51.82
CA LYS A 363 7.05 9.00 -51.40
C LYS A 363 7.08 10.46 -51.84
N ASP A 364 6.51 10.77 -53.00
CA ASP A 364 6.34 12.12 -53.56
C ASP A 364 5.40 13.01 -52.74
N LYS A 365 4.56 12.43 -51.89
CA LYS A 365 3.64 13.14 -51.00
C LYS A 365 4.24 13.42 -49.62
N ILE A 366 5.47 12.97 -49.36
CA ILE A 366 6.19 13.26 -48.12
C ILE A 366 6.91 14.60 -48.27
N VAL A 367 6.48 15.60 -47.51
CA VAL A 367 7.11 16.91 -47.41
C VAL A 367 8.20 16.84 -46.34
N CYS A 368 9.39 16.43 -46.77
CA CYS A 368 10.62 16.33 -45.98
C CYS A 368 11.83 16.55 -46.91
N GLN A 369 13.00 16.91 -46.38
CA GLN A 369 14.22 16.92 -47.20
C GLN A 369 14.51 15.51 -47.70
N ALA A 370 14.78 15.34 -49.00
CA ALA A 370 14.97 14.01 -49.59
C ALA A 370 16.11 13.21 -48.93
N SER A 371 17.15 13.88 -48.42
CA SER A 371 18.26 13.27 -47.67
C SER A 371 17.84 12.65 -46.34
N ASN A 372 16.66 13.01 -45.83
CA ASN A 372 16.13 12.57 -44.54
C ASN A 372 15.08 11.46 -44.69
N ILE A 373 14.84 10.96 -45.92
CA ILE A 373 13.95 9.83 -46.18
C ILE A 373 14.80 8.58 -46.40
N HIS A 374 14.73 7.65 -45.46
CA HIS A 374 15.54 6.44 -45.40
C HIS A 374 14.63 5.21 -45.54
N GLU A 375 14.71 4.54 -46.67
CA GLU A 375 13.97 3.31 -46.99
C GLU A 375 14.91 2.10 -46.89
N GLY A 376 14.44 0.98 -46.34
CA GLY A 376 15.30 -0.14 -45.93
C GLY A 376 16.18 0.15 -44.71
N ALA A 377 15.75 1.09 -43.85
CA ALA A 377 16.50 1.49 -42.66
C ALA A 377 16.51 0.41 -41.56
N VAL A 378 17.60 0.36 -40.78
CA VAL A 378 17.65 -0.41 -39.52
C VAL A 378 17.35 0.54 -38.36
N LEU A 379 16.27 0.28 -37.63
CA LEU A 379 15.83 1.14 -36.54
C LEU A 379 16.59 0.79 -35.23
N SER A 380 17.02 1.82 -34.51
CA SER A 380 17.47 1.68 -33.12
C SER A 380 16.27 1.31 -32.22
N LYS A 381 16.51 0.46 -31.22
CA LYS A 381 15.54 0.09 -30.17
C LYS A 381 16.08 0.36 -28.77
N ALA A 382 17.04 1.27 -28.67
CA ALA A 382 17.72 1.61 -27.43
C ALA A 382 17.50 3.08 -27.06
N GLY A 383 17.64 3.39 -25.77
CA GLY A 383 17.44 4.74 -25.26
C GLY A 383 16.02 5.25 -25.55
N ARG A 384 15.91 6.41 -26.18
CA ARG A 384 14.63 7.04 -26.55
C ARG A 384 13.82 6.20 -27.56
N ASP A 385 14.48 5.39 -28.37
CA ASP A 385 13.80 4.57 -29.37
C ASP A 385 13.37 3.21 -28.78
N ALA A 386 13.56 2.98 -27.48
CA ALA A 386 13.06 1.77 -26.84
C ALA A 386 11.54 1.88 -26.64
N LYS A 387 10.79 0.92 -27.19
CA LYS A 387 9.34 0.81 -26.94
C LYS A 387 9.08 0.67 -25.43
N PRO A 388 8.28 1.56 -24.82
CA PRO A 388 7.92 1.42 -23.41
C PRO A 388 7.18 0.11 -23.16
N GLN A 389 7.51 -0.56 -22.06
CA GLN A 389 6.82 -1.80 -21.68
C GLN A 389 5.43 -1.49 -21.16
N ILE A 390 4.44 -2.19 -21.69
CA ILE A 390 3.11 -2.24 -21.10
C ILE A 390 3.19 -3.32 -20.03
N PRO A 391 2.87 -3.00 -18.75
CA PRO A 391 2.93 -4.02 -17.72
C PRO A 391 2.02 -5.20 -18.11
N VAL A 392 2.41 -6.42 -17.74
CA VAL A 392 1.70 -7.65 -18.15
C VAL A 392 0.36 -7.81 -17.43
N SER A 393 0.25 -7.22 -16.24
CA SER A 393 -0.95 -7.10 -15.42
C SER A 393 -0.74 -5.92 -14.47
N ALA A 394 -1.78 -5.15 -14.17
CA ALA A 394 -1.70 -4.24 -13.03
C ALA A 394 -2.01 -5.00 -11.73
N ASP A 395 -1.47 -4.50 -10.61
CA ASP A 395 -1.55 -5.12 -9.28
C ASP A 395 -2.99 -5.54 -8.98
N ALA A 396 -3.20 -6.84 -8.81
CA ALA A 396 -4.52 -7.39 -8.56
C ALA A 396 -4.94 -7.15 -7.10
N TYR A 397 -6.21 -6.83 -6.92
CA TYR A 397 -6.84 -6.81 -5.60
C TYR A 397 -7.04 -8.23 -5.11
N VAL A 398 -6.43 -8.53 -3.97
CA VAL A 398 -6.56 -9.83 -3.30
C VAL A 398 -7.73 -9.84 -2.35
N TYR A 399 -7.87 -8.81 -1.51
CA TYR A 399 -8.96 -8.72 -0.54
C TYR A 399 -9.97 -7.65 -0.94
N TYR A 400 -11.24 -7.95 -0.72
CA TYR A 400 -12.39 -7.10 -1.01
C TYR A 400 -12.98 -6.57 0.31
N PRO A 401 -13.86 -5.56 0.28
CA PRO A 401 -14.49 -5.03 1.50
C PRO A 401 -15.09 -6.11 2.42
N GLU A 402 -15.63 -7.19 1.87
CA GLU A 402 -16.17 -8.35 2.56
C GLU A 402 -15.13 -9.03 3.46
N ASP A 403 -13.90 -9.19 2.98
CA ASP A 403 -12.80 -9.73 3.77
C ASP A 403 -12.49 -8.81 4.95
N PHE A 404 -12.53 -7.50 4.74
CA PHE A 404 -12.31 -6.53 5.81
C PHE A 404 -13.44 -6.56 6.86
N PHE A 405 -14.66 -6.86 6.44
CA PHE A 405 -15.82 -6.95 7.33
C PHE A 405 -15.84 -8.24 8.16
N MET A 406 -15.41 -9.36 7.60
CA MET A 406 -15.67 -10.70 8.16
C MET A 406 -14.42 -11.51 8.52
N SER A 407 -13.22 -11.11 8.09
CA SER A 407 -12.02 -11.90 8.37
C SER A 407 -11.65 -11.86 9.85
N ASN A 408 -11.19 -13.01 10.36
CA ASN A 408 -10.58 -13.13 11.69
C ASN A 408 -9.06 -12.96 11.65
N ASP A 409 -8.47 -12.80 10.46
CA ASP A 409 -7.04 -12.56 10.29
C ASP A 409 -6.73 -11.07 10.47
N THR A 410 -5.97 -10.74 11.52
CA THR A 410 -5.55 -9.38 11.84
C THR A 410 -4.59 -8.79 10.81
N ASN A 411 -4.00 -9.61 9.94
CA ASN A 411 -3.20 -9.14 8.80
C ASN A 411 -4.07 -8.72 7.61
N VAL A 412 -5.35 -9.08 7.62
CA VAL A 412 -6.32 -8.67 6.60
C VAL A 412 -7.07 -7.43 7.07
N THR A 413 -7.50 -7.40 8.32
CA THR A 413 -8.40 -6.36 8.82
C THR A 413 -8.18 -5.98 10.28
N THR A 414 -8.49 -4.73 10.60
CA THR A 414 -8.54 -4.20 11.98
C THR A 414 -9.96 -3.87 12.45
N ILE A 415 -10.97 -4.09 11.60
CA ILE A 415 -12.33 -3.56 11.82
C ILE A 415 -13.44 -4.62 11.89
N SER A 416 -13.11 -5.90 11.70
CA SER A 416 -14.12 -6.97 11.60
C SER A 416 -14.92 -7.16 12.88
N GLU A 417 -14.29 -7.01 14.05
CA GLU A 417 -14.99 -7.09 15.34
C GLU A 417 -16.04 -5.97 15.48
N GLN A 418 -15.67 -4.74 15.12
CA GLN A 418 -16.56 -3.57 15.15
C GLN A 418 -17.70 -3.72 14.15
N TYR A 419 -17.45 -4.26 12.96
CA TYR A 419 -18.48 -4.51 11.95
C TYR A 419 -19.47 -5.58 12.42
N GLN A 420 -18.98 -6.72 12.90
CA GLN A 420 -19.82 -7.82 13.39
C GLN A 420 -20.64 -7.43 14.63
N ALA A 421 -20.14 -6.49 15.44
CA ALA A 421 -20.83 -5.98 16.62
C ALA A 421 -22.20 -5.34 16.29
N PHE A 422 -22.39 -4.83 15.06
CA PHE A 422 -23.67 -4.27 14.62
C PHE A 422 -24.80 -5.30 14.47
N TYR A 423 -24.44 -6.57 14.28
CA TYR A 423 -25.42 -7.64 14.00
C TYR A 423 -25.59 -8.63 15.15
N ASN A 424 -24.64 -8.68 16.09
CA ASN A 424 -24.70 -9.57 17.27
C ASN A 424 -25.25 -8.88 18.54
N GLY A 425 -25.76 -7.65 18.42
CA GLY A 425 -26.34 -6.88 19.51
C GLY A 425 -25.35 -6.18 20.45
N LYS A 426 -24.03 -6.32 20.23
CA LYS A 426 -23.00 -5.65 21.04
C LYS A 426 -22.90 -4.15 20.76
N ASN A 427 -23.24 -3.71 19.54
CA ASN A 427 -23.26 -2.30 19.17
C ASN A 427 -24.60 -1.91 18.56
N THR A 428 -25.42 -1.22 19.36
CA THR A 428 -26.72 -0.67 18.95
C THR A 428 -26.71 0.84 18.83
N LYS A 429 -25.52 1.48 18.89
CA LYS A 429 -25.42 2.94 18.89
C LYS A 429 -25.74 3.50 17.52
N THR A 430 -26.47 4.61 17.50
CA THR A 430 -26.72 5.43 16.31
C THR A 430 -26.24 6.86 16.55
N PHE A 431 -26.30 7.72 15.54
CA PHE A 431 -26.09 9.16 15.75
C PHE A 431 -27.03 9.72 16.82
N ASN A 432 -28.29 9.27 16.84
CA ASN A 432 -29.26 9.72 17.85
C ASN A 432 -28.86 9.28 19.27
N THR A 433 -28.20 8.13 19.45
CA THR A 433 -27.67 7.71 20.76
C THR A 433 -26.75 8.75 21.38
N PHE A 434 -25.80 9.30 20.63
CA PHE A 434 -24.88 10.35 21.13
C PHE A 434 -25.59 11.66 21.43
N ALA A 435 -26.77 11.85 20.85
CA ALA A 435 -27.54 13.07 20.96
C ALA A 435 -28.55 13.03 22.11
N SER A 436 -29.05 11.84 22.47
CA SER A 436 -30.10 11.67 23.49
C SER A 436 -29.61 11.07 24.80
N ASP A 437 -28.53 10.27 24.80
CA ASP A 437 -28.05 9.60 26.01
C ASP A 437 -27.29 10.59 26.94
N PRO A 438 -27.69 10.70 28.23
CA PRO A 438 -27.03 11.58 29.20
C PRO A 438 -25.52 11.37 29.37
N SER A 439 -25.02 10.15 29.15
CA SER A 439 -23.58 9.86 29.20
C SER A 439 -22.78 10.60 28.12
N TYR A 440 -23.46 11.10 27.07
CA TYR A 440 -22.88 11.83 25.95
C TYR A 440 -23.31 13.30 25.89
N TRP A 441 -23.90 13.90 26.93
CA TRP A 441 -24.33 15.31 26.86
C TRP A 441 -23.22 16.30 26.49
N ASN A 442 -21.97 16.02 26.87
CA ASN A 442 -20.80 16.81 26.46
C ASN A 442 -20.48 16.71 24.96
N ASN A 443 -21.19 15.87 24.21
CA ASN A 443 -21.04 15.70 22.76
C ASN A 443 -22.09 16.48 21.96
N VAL A 444 -23.11 17.08 22.60
CA VAL A 444 -24.11 17.92 21.94
C VAL A 444 -23.67 19.38 21.98
N ASP A 445 -23.85 20.11 20.88
CA ASP A 445 -23.38 21.51 20.70
C ASP A 445 -21.89 21.69 21.08
N TYR A 446 -21.09 20.68 20.72
CA TYR A 446 -19.68 20.57 21.04
C TYR A 446 -18.88 21.74 20.45
N THR A 447 -18.03 22.33 21.29
CA THR A 447 -17.10 23.40 20.90
C THR A 447 -15.67 22.89 21.05
N LEU A 448 -14.89 23.02 19.99
CA LEU A 448 -13.50 22.61 19.93
C LEU A 448 -12.63 23.84 19.71
N THR A 449 -11.61 24.01 20.55
CA THR A 449 -10.58 25.05 20.38
C THR A 449 -9.21 24.40 20.37
N GLU A 450 -8.44 24.62 19.29
CA GLU A 450 -7.12 24.02 19.10
C GLU A 450 -6.10 24.98 18.50
N LEU A 451 -4.83 24.70 18.77
CA LEU A 451 -3.70 25.40 18.20
C LEU A 451 -3.28 24.75 16.88
N ILE A 452 -3.57 25.41 15.76
CA ILE A 452 -3.35 24.90 14.39
C ILE A 452 -2.36 25.80 13.66
N ASP A 453 -1.36 25.20 13.00
CA ASP A 453 -0.46 25.91 12.11
C ASP A 453 -1.13 26.14 10.74
N LEU A 454 -1.98 27.16 10.66
CA LEU A 454 -2.80 27.45 9.47
C LEU A 454 -1.97 27.75 8.21
N THR A 455 -0.73 28.23 8.36
CA THR A 455 0.13 28.68 7.27
C THR A 455 1.25 27.69 6.91
N GLY A 456 1.42 26.61 7.68
CA GLY A 456 2.51 25.65 7.48
C GLY A 456 3.88 26.21 7.84
N THR A 457 3.94 27.29 8.63
CA THR A 457 5.19 28.00 9.00
C THR A 457 5.66 27.64 10.41
N GLY A 458 4.97 26.73 11.08
CA GLY A 458 5.14 26.39 12.49
C GLY A 458 4.37 27.31 13.45
N ALA A 459 3.83 28.44 12.97
CA ALA A 459 3.12 29.40 13.79
C ALA A 459 1.69 28.92 14.11
N LYS A 460 1.46 28.49 15.35
CA LYS A 460 0.15 27.98 15.77
C LYS A 460 -0.82 29.11 16.12
N THR A 461 -2.00 29.07 15.52
CA THR A 461 -3.13 29.97 15.78
C THR A 461 -4.24 29.22 16.51
N SER A 462 -4.86 29.87 17.49
CA SER A 462 -6.04 29.31 18.17
C SER A 462 -7.26 29.35 17.24
N VAL A 463 -7.81 28.19 16.91
CA VAL A 463 -8.97 28.02 16.04
C VAL A 463 -10.09 27.41 16.85
N THR A 464 -11.24 28.10 16.88
CA THR A 464 -12.47 27.58 17.48
C THR A 464 -13.46 27.16 16.40
N SER A 465 -13.91 25.91 16.45
CA SER A 465 -14.97 25.35 15.60
C SER A 465 -16.08 24.74 16.46
N ARG A 466 -17.32 24.73 15.94
CA ARG A 466 -18.49 24.21 16.65
C ARG A 466 -19.21 23.16 15.83
N TYR A 467 -19.72 22.15 16.52
CA TYR A 467 -20.42 21.01 15.95
C TYR A 467 -21.71 20.77 16.72
N LYS A 468 -22.76 20.36 16.03
CA LYS A 468 -24.02 20.03 16.68
C LYS A 468 -23.91 18.71 17.45
N LEU A 469 -23.11 17.78 16.94
CA LEU A 469 -22.92 16.46 17.53
C LEU A 469 -21.46 16.02 17.39
N ARG A 470 -20.93 15.34 18.42
CA ARG A 470 -19.63 14.67 18.41
C ARG A 470 -19.82 13.15 18.56
N ILE A 471 -19.25 12.39 17.63
CA ILE A 471 -19.22 10.93 17.61
C ILE A 471 -17.84 10.48 18.08
N THR A 472 -17.78 9.61 19.08
CA THR A 472 -16.52 9.17 19.72
C THR A 472 -16.33 7.66 19.74
N SER A 473 -17.22 6.89 19.10
CA SER A 473 -17.12 5.43 18.97
C SER A 473 -17.94 4.94 17.78
N SER A 474 -17.64 3.73 17.28
CA SER A 474 -18.37 3.08 16.18
C SER A 474 -19.88 3.06 16.40
N CYS A 475 -20.65 3.33 15.33
CA CYS A 475 -22.11 3.44 15.38
C CYS A 475 -22.72 3.25 13.99
N THR A 476 -24.06 3.15 13.95
CA THR A 476 -24.81 3.16 12.69
C THR A 476 -25.28 4.58 12.38
N TRP A 477 -25.04 5.06 11.16
CA TRP A 477 -25.81 6.18 10.62
C TRP A 477 -27.16 5.65 10.13
N ALA A 478 -28.13 5.67 11.04
CA ALA A 478 -29.50 5.29 10.79
C ALA A 478 -30.32 6.48 10.27
N SER A 479 -31.49 6.20 9.71
CA SER A 479 -32.47 7.24 9.33
C SER A 479 -33.23 7.83 10.54
N ASP A 480 -32.63 7.77 11.73
CA ASP A 480 -33.23 8.08 13.02
C ASP A 480 -32.81 9.44 13.59
N LEU A 481 -31.80 10.08 12.99
CA LEU A 481 -31.35 11.39 13.42
C LEU A 481 -32.46 12.42 13.11
N SER A 482 -33.08 12.97 14.15
CA SER A 482 -34.10 14.02 14.01
C SER A 482 -33.47 15.34 13.57
N PHE A 483 -33.20 15.49 12.28
CA PHE A 483 -32.69 16.76 11.75
C PHE A 483 -33.67 17.93 11.96
N ASN A 484 -34.93 17.67 12.28
CA ASN A 484 -35.87 18.70 12.74
C ASN A 484 -35.41 19.33 14.07
N ASP A 485 -34.93 18.51 15.01
CA ASP A 485 -34.47 18.97 16.33
C ASP A 485 -33.01 19.45 16.29
N PHE A 486 -32.16 18.75 15.54
CA PHE A 486 -30.75 19.12 15.37
C PHE A 486 -30.56 20.26 14.36
N GLY A 487 -31.55 20.49 13.50
CA GLY A 487 -31.60 21.47 12.42
C GLY A 487 -30.95 20.99 11.12
N ASN A 488 -31.50 21.49 10.04
CA ASN A 488 -31.10 21.28 8.65
C ASN A 488 -29.58 21.45 8.44
N GLY A 489 -28.94 20.43 7.86
CA GLY A 489 -27.51 20.44 7.57
C GLY A 489 -26.63 20.56 8.82
N SER A 490 -26.95 19.81 9.87
CA SER A 490 -26.15 19.77 11.11
C SER A 490 -24.68 19.42 10.84
N ARG A 491 -23.78 20.02 11.63
CA ARG A 491 -22.35 19.70 11.58
C ARG A 491 -22.00 18.64 12.61
N ILE A 492 -21.35 17.57 12.16
CA ILE A 492 -21.04 16.41 12.99
C ILE A 492 -19.52 16.25 13.02
N LEU A 493 -18.95 16.18 14.22
CA LEU A 493 -17.54 15.84 14.42
C LEU A 493 -17.42 14.35 14.71
N VAL A 494 -16.62 13.62 13.95
CA VAL A 494 -16.17 12.27 14.29
C VAL A 494 -14.77 12.39 14.87
N ASP A 495 -14.59 12.04 16.15
CA ASP A 495 -13.35 12.27 16.89
C ASP A 495 -12.66 10.94 17.20
N VAL A 496 -11.68 10.60 16.35
CA VAL A 496 -10.85 9.40 16.46
C VAL A 496 -9.68 9.69 17.40
N SER A 497 -9.49 8.85 18.41
CA SER A 497 -8.42 8.95 19.40
C SER A 497 -7.92 7.58 19.86
N ASP A 498 -6.84 7.53 20.63
CA ASP A 498 -6.28 6.26 21.13
C ASP A 498 -7.30 5.44 21.93
N THR A 499 -8.20 6.12 22.65
CA THR A 499 -9.31 5.49 23.38
C THR A 499 -10.44 4.98 22.49
N SER A 500 -10.74 5.64 21.36
CA SER A 500 -11.78 5.15 20.46
C SER A 500 -11.30 3.98 19.63
N GLY A 501 -9.99 3.92 19.33
CA GLY A 501 -9.45 3.09 18.27
C GLY A 501 -10.03 3.50 16.91
N ASP A 502 -10.06 2.56 15.97
CA ASP A 502 -10.76 2.70 14.70
C ASP A 502 -12.26 2.95 14.94
N ILE A 503 -12.82 3.98 14.31
CA ILE A 503 -14.26 4.26 14.34
C ILE A 503 -14.88 3.73 13.04
N VAL A 504 -15.84 2.83 13.18
CA VAL A 504 -16.63 2.30 12.06
C VAL A 504 -18.02 2.90 12.09
N ILE A 505 -18.39 3.63 11.04
CA ILE A 505 -19.72 4.18 10.80
C ILE A 505 -20.39 3.32 9.73
N ARG A 506 -21.30 2.45 10.15
CA ARG A 506 -22.12 1.66 9.22
C ARG A 506 -23.26 2.52 8.68
N LEU A 507 -23.37 2.63 7.37
CA LEU A 507 -24.49 3.33 6.72
C LEU A 507 -25.67 2.38 6.64
N GLN A 508 -26.78 2.68 7.32
CA GLN A 508 -27.98 1.85 7.22
C GLN A 508 -28.47 1.79 5.76
N ASN A 509 -28.79 0.61 5.25
CA ASN A 509 -29.30 0.46 3.89
C ASN A 509 -30.53 1.36 3.64
N GLY A 510 -30.56 2.03 2.49
CA GLY A 510 -31.63 2.94 2.09
C GLY A 510 -31.47 4.36 2.63
N LEU A 511 -30.35 4.70 3.28
CA LEU A 511 -30.10 6.06 3.76
C LEU A 511 -30.16 7.05 2.59
N SER A 512 -31.08 8.00 2.68
CA SER A 512 -31.24 9.05 1.69
C SER A 512 -31.51 10.41 2.31
N LEU A 513 -30.76 11.43 1.86
CA LEU A 513 -30.87 12.80 2.34
C LEU A 513 -30.79 13.79 1.17
N ASP A 514 -31.74 14.72 1.13
CA ASP A 514 -31.68 15.86 0.20
C ASP A 514 -30.74 16.97 0.71
N SER A 515 -30.49 18.00 -0.13
CA SER A 515 -29.59 19.12 0.21
C SER A 515 -29.99 19.95 1.42
N SER A 516 -31.26 19.90 1.83
CA SER A 516 -31.76 20.61 3.01
C SER A 516 -31.35 19.90 4.29
N TRP A 517 -31.16 18.57 4.25
CA TRP A 517 -30.93 17.75 5.43
C TRP A 517 -29.51 17.21 5.53
N SER A 518 -28.79 17.12 4.41
CA SER A 518 -27.44 16.56 4.35
C SER A 518 -26.47 17.27 5.31
N PRO A 519 -25.84 16.52 6.24
CA PRO A 519 -24.92 17.10 7.21
C PRO A 519 -23.58 17.49 6.56
N THR A 520 -22.82 18.28 7.32
CA THR A 520 -21.37 18.37 7.11
C THR A 520 -20.68 17.53 8.18
N ILE A 521 -19.99 16.47 7.76
CA ILE A 521 -19.22 15.60 8.64
C ILE A 521 -17.77 16.02 8.59
N VAL A 522 -17.16 16.19 9.75
CA VAL A 522 -15.75 16.53 9.91
C VAL A 522 -15.10 15.44 10.74
N VAL A 523 -14.08 14.79 10.20
CA VAL A 523 -13.35 13.73 10.89
C VAL A 523 -12.05 14.30 11.43
N ARG A 524 -11.86 14.20 12.74
CA ARG A 524 -10.63 14.59 13.43
C ARG A 524 -9.95 13.34 13.95
N ASN A 525 -8.69 13.17 13.56
CA ASN A 525 -7.85 12.11 14.07
C ASN A 525 -6.76 12.69 14.98
N ARG A 526 -6.87 12.40 16.28
CA ARG A 526 -5.94 12.86 17.32
C ARG A 526 -5.21 11.71 18.01
N SER A 527 -5.16 10.54 17.38
CA SER A 527 -4.30 9.43 17.81
C SER A 527 -2.89 9.95 18.08
N THR A 528 -2.34 9.63 19.25
CA THR A 528 -0.94 9.95 19.58
C THR A 528 0.01 8.87 19.07
N ILE A 529 -0.54 7.70 18.71
CA ILE A 529 0.22 6.62 18.08
C ILE A 529 0.35 6.92 16.59
N ILE A 530 1.60 7.10 16.16
CA ILE A 530 1.99 7.50 14.80
C ILE A 530 2.98 6.46 14.28
N ASP A 531 2.80 6.05 13.03
CA ASP A 531 3.77 5.24 12.30
C ASP A 531 5.04 6.07 12.04
N ALA A 532 6.17 5.64 12.58
CA ALA A 532 7.42 6.41 12.53
C ALA A 532 8.01 6.55 11.12
N THR A 533 7.62 5.69 10.17
CA THR A 533 8.14 5.68 8.80
C THR A 533 7.33 6.60 7.89
N THR A 534 6.01 6.61 8.06
CA THR A 534 5.08 7.28 7.15
C THR A 534 4.49 8.55 7.75
N GLY A 535 4.53 8.71 9.07
CA GLY A 535 3.90 9.82 9.78
C GLY A 535 2.39 9.68 9.95
N ASP A 536 1.81 8.56 9.49
CA ASP A 536 0.38 8.32 9.57
C ASP A 536 -0.06 7.90 10.96
N ARG A 537 -1.26 8.35 11.36
CA ARG A 537 -1.85 8.00 12.64
C ARG A 537 -2.36 6.57 12.59
N LYS A 538 -2.21 5.82 13.69
CA LYS A 538 -2.58 4.40 13.76
C LYS A 538 -4.05 4.12 13.44
N TYR A 539 -4.95 4.92 14.00
CA TYR A 539 -6.40 4.68 13.88
C TYR A 539 -7.02 5.48 12.76
N ASN A 540 -8.13 5.00 12.21
CA ASN A 540 -8.81 5.54 11.05
C ASN A 540 -10.34 5.61 11.28
N CYS A 541 -11.03 6.35 10.41
CA CYS A 541 -12.48 6.41 10.36
C CYS A 541 -12.97 5.69 9.10
N TYR A 542 -13.84 4.71 9.27
CA TYR A 542 -14.39 3.89 8.21
C TYR A 542 -15.87 4.17 8.02
N PHE A 543 -16.29 4.50 6.81
CA PHE A 543 -17.69 4.48 6.39
C PHE A 543 -17.92 3.19 5.62
N VAL A 544 -18.80 2.32 6.13
CA VAL A 544 -18.97 0.96 5.61
C VAL A 544 -20.40 0.70 5.18
N SER A 545 -20.59 -0.12 4.15
CA SER A 545 -21.93 -0.56 3.73
C SER A 545 -22.56 -1.51 4.76
N ASP A 546 -23.88 -1.43 4.94
CA ASP A 546 -24.69 -2.40 5.70
C ASP A 546 -24.94 -3.68 4.87
N SER A 547 -23.85 -4.31 4.43
CA SER A 547 -23.87 -5.50 3.55
C SER A 547 -24.26 -6.80 4.27
N GLY A 548 -24.66 -6.69 5.54
CA GLY A 548 -25.17 -7.80 6.34
C GLY A 548 -24.07 -8.65 6.97
N SER A 549 -24.50 -9.52 7.88
CA SER A 549 -23.67 -10.54 8.55
C SER A 549 -23.76 -11.92 7.90
N ALA A 550 -24.52 -12.06 6.81
CA ALA A 550 -24.62 -13.30 6.03
C ALA A 550 -23.41 -13.51 5.09
N ILE A 551 -22.53 -12.51 5.00
CA ILE A 551 -21.29 -12.57 4.23
C ILE A 551 -20.46 -13.77 4.69
N THR A 552 -20.10 -14.63 3.76
CA THR A 552 -19.23 -15.79 3.97
C THR A 552 -17.96 -15.64 3.16
N LEU A 553 -16.80 -15.84 3.79
CA LEU A 553 -15.49 -15.85 3.12
C LEU A 553 -15.19 -17.27 2.63
N ASN A 554 -15.16 -17.45 1.31
CA ASN A 554 -15.04 -18.74 0.63
C ASN A 554 -13.57 -19.10 0.29
N GLY A 555 -12.62 -18.39 0.91
CA GLY A 555 -11.18 -18.56 0.68
C GLY A 555 -10.66 -17.80 -0.54
N ILE A 556 -9.42 -18.10 -0.95
CA ILE A 556 -8.76 -17.48 -2.11
C ILE A 556 -8.95 -18.36 -3.36
N ASP A 557 -9.31 -17.75 -4.49
CA ASP A 557 -9.33 -18.39 -5.79
C ASP A 557 -7.92 -18.84 -6.19
N SER A 558 -7.77 -20.13 -6.49
CA SER A 558 -6.48 -20.73 -6.82
C SER A 558 -5.90 -20.32 -8.18
N VAL A 559 -6.75 -19.79 -9.08
CA VAL A 559 -6.41 -19.34 -10.44
C VAL A 559 -6.15 -17.84 -10.46
N THR A 560 -7.07 -17.04 -9.92
CA THR A 560 -6.96 -15.57 -9.98
C THR A 560 -6.17 -14.98 -8.80
N GLY A 561 -6.00 -15.73 -7.71
CA GLY A 561 -5.38 -15.23 -6.48
C GLY A 561 -6.25 -14.22 -5.69
N LYS A 562 -7.51 -14.04 -6.09
CA LYS A 562 -8.47 -13.12 -5.45
C LYS A 562 -9.27 -13.82 -4.37
N SER A 563 -9.68 -13.12 -3.31
CA SER A 563 -10.63 -13.66 -2.35
C SER A 563 -11.98 -13.94 -3.02
N LYS A 564 -12.68 -14.93 -2.48
CA LYS A 564 -14.06 -15.25 -2.81
C LYS A 564 -14.93 -14.99 -1.61
N HIS A 565 -16.07 -14.38 -1.86
CA HIS A 565 -17.09 -14.17 -0.86
C HIS A 565 -18.47 -14.43 -1.46
N SER A 566 -19.49 -14.46 -0.62
CA SER A 566 -20.89 -14.56 -1.02
C SER A 566 -21.80 -14.07 0.09
N GLY A 567 -23.02 -13.67 -0.25
CA GLY A 567 -24.05 -13.33 0.73
C GLY A 567 -24.05 -11.87 1.19
N SER A 568 -23.35 -10.98 0.46
CA SER A 568 -23.49 -9.54 0.66
C SER A 568 -24.87 -9.07 0.23
N SER A 569 -25.54 -8.30 1.09
CA SER A 569 -26.83 -7.71 0.78
C SER A 569 -26.69 -6.45 -0.07
N THR A 570 -27.65 -6.24 -0.98
CA THR A 570 -27.75 -5.01 -1.77
C THR A 570 -27.90 -3.78 -0.88
N CYS A 571 -27.06 -2.79 -1.11
CA CYS A 571 -27.05 -1.54 -0.36
C CYS A 571 -27.24 -0.34 -1.30
N ASN A 572 -28.13 0.59 -0.95
CA ASN A 572 -28.34 1.82 -1.72
C ASN A 572 -28.27 3.05 -0.82
N TYR A 573 -27.44 4.02 -1.21
CA TYR A 573 -27.27 5.29 -0.50
C TYR A 573 -27.44 6.45 -1.48
N SER A 574 -28.27 7.44 -1.12
CA SER A 574 -28.57 8.58 -1.99
C SER A 574 -28.50 9.90 -1.24
N PHE A 575 -27.45 10.67 -1.48
CA PHE A 575 -27.21 11.97 -0.87
C PHE A 575 -27.26 13.10 -1.88
N SER A 576 -27.65 14.28 -1.41
CA SER A 576 -27.55 15.53 -2.15
C SER A 576 -26.94 16.58 -1.23
N GLY A 577 -25.83 17.20 -1.60
CA GLY A 577 -25.14 18.22 -0.78
C GLY A 577 -24.39 17.71 0.45
N LEU A 578 -24.13 16.40 0.56
CA LEU A 578 -23.35 15.82 1.67
C LEU A 578 -21.90 16.26 1.56
N LYS A 579 -21.33 16.72 2.68
CA LYS A 579 -19.92 17.12 2.75
C LYS A 579 -19.19 16.37 3.85
N ILE A 580 -18.07 15.76 3.51
CA ILE A 580 -17.20 15.05 4.45
C ILE A 580 -15.78 15.61 4.31
N PHE A 581 -15.21 16.04 5.43
CA PHE A 581 -13.88 16.68 5.47
C PHE A 581 -12.96 15.98 6.49
N ASP A 582 -11.67 16.00 6.19
CA ASP A 582 -10.66 15.94 7.24
C ASP A 582 -10.65 17.27 8.03
N TYR A 583 -10.45 17.20 9.35
CA TYR A 583 -10.53 18.35 10.24
C TYR A 583 -9.53 19.45 9.89
N ASP A 584 -8.26 19.10 9.65
CA ASP A 584 -7.23 20.11 9.36
C ASP A 584 -7.52 20.80 8.03
N THR A 585 -8.05 20.06 7.06
CA THR A 585 -8.51 20.63 5.79
C THR A 585 -9.69 21.57 6.02
N TYR A 586 -10.71 21.14 6.76
CA TYR A 586 -11.92 21.91 7.03
C TYR A 586 -11.64 23.27 7.68
N VAL A 587 -10.84 23.29 8.74
CA VAL A 587 -10.53 24.52 9.49
C VAL A 587 -9.61 25.49 8.74
N ARG A 588 -8.84 25.00 7.76
CA ARG A 588 -8.05 25.83 6.84
C ARG A 588 -8.88 26.34 5.66
N MET A 589 -9.93 25.62 5.29
CA MET A 589 -10.76 25.93 4.14
C MET A 589 -11.76 27.05 4.42
N TYR A 590 -12.17 27.24 5.68
CA TYR A 590 -13.23 28.16 6.06
C TYR A 590 -12.82 29.18 7.14
N ASN A 591 -13.47 30.35 7.11
CA ASN A 591 -13.22 31.44 8.05
C ASN A 591 -13.89 31.19 9.43
N SER A 592 -13.52 32.01 10.42
CA SER A 592 -14.01 31.86 11.81
C SER A 592 -15.54 31.91 11.93
N ASP A 593 -16.20 32.77 11.16
CA ASP A 593 -17.67 32.91 11.21
C ASP A 593 -18.34 31.62 10.73
N THR A 594 -17.83 31.05 9.64
CA THR A 594 -18.26 29.75 9.15
C THR A 594 -18.01 28.71 10.22
N LEU A 595 -16.81 28.59 10.78
CA LEU A 595 -16.44 27.55 11.75
C LEU A 595 -17.25 27.58 13.05
N LYS A 596 -17.76 28.76 13.47
CA LYS A 596 -18.60 28.93 14.66
C LYS A 596 -20.05 28.48 14.48
N ASN A 597 -20.49 28.23 13.25
CA ASN A 597 -21.83 27.70 12.99
C ASN A 597 -21.88 26.19 13.25
N THR A 598 -22.98 25.70 13.82
CA THR A 598 -23.20 24.26 14.05
C THR A 598 -24.12 23.62 12.99
N LYS A 599 -24.61 24.41 12.03
CA LYS A 599 -25.62 24.01 11.03
C LYS A 599 -25.37 24.70 9.68
N GLY A 600 -26.05 24.20 8.65
CA GLY A 600 -26.06 24.74 7.31
C GLY A 600 -24.81 24.42 6.48
N ASN A 601 -24.94 24.67 5.18
CA ASN A 601 -23.86 24.50 4.21
C ASN A 601 -22.72 25.50 4.53
N PRO A 602 -21.46 25.05 4.67
CA PRO A 602 -20.33 25.94 4.92
C PRO A 602 -20.01 26.90 3.77
N GLY A 603 -20.59 26.69 2.57
CA GLY A 603 -20.41 27.58 1.43
C GLY A 603 -19.17 27.23 0.60
N ALA A 604 -18.63 28.22 -0.11
CA ALA A 604 -17.40 28.06 -0.90
C ALA A 604 -16.15 28.19 -0.02
N PRO A 605 -15.04 27.50 -0.35
CA PRO A 605 -13.75 27.71 0.29
C PRO A 605 -13.31 29.19 0.24
N GLN A 606 -12.55 29.63 1.24
CA GLN A 606 -11.89 30.93 1.14
C GLN A 606 -10.89 30.96 -0.02
N SER A 607 -10.80 32.09 -0.73
CA SER A 607 -9.97 32.20 -1.94
C SER A 607 -8.46 32.06 -1.70
N SER A 608 -8.02 32.25 -0.45
CA SER A 608 -6.65 32.06 0.02
C SER A 608 -6.29 30.59 0.28
N PHE A 609 -7.29 29.70 0.42
CA PHE A 609 -7.03 28.28 0.59
C PHE A 609 -6.65 27.67 -0.76
N ILE A 610 -5.48 27.01 -0.78
CA ILE A 610 -4.94 26.30 -1.94
C ILE A 610 -4.58 24.89 -1.46
N LEU A 611 -5.27 23.89 -2.00
CA LEU A 611 -4.98 22.48 -1.75
C LEU A 611 -3.75 22.06 -2.56
N ASN A 612 -2.81 21.38 -1.92
CA ASN A 612 -1.64 20.80 -2.53
C ASN A 612 -1.75 19.27 -2.56
N PRO A 613 -2.07 18.66 -3.70
CA PRO A 613 -2.16 17.21 -3.83
C PRO A 613 -0.81 16.56 -4.18
N THR A 614 0.28 17.32 -4.28
CA THR A 614 1.58 16.82 -4.75
C THR A 614 2.46 16.31 -3.60
N SER A 615 3.51 15.58 -3.94
CA SER A 615 4.50 15.06 -2.98
C SER A 615 5.52 16.12 -2.51
N VAL A 616 5.48 17.33 -3.06
CA VAL A 616 6.38 18.44 -2.73
C VAL A 616 5.64 19.53 -1.97
N ASP A 617 6.31 20.15 -1.00
CA ASP A 617 5.76 21.30 -0.27
C ASP A 617 5.81 22.57 -1.13
N VAL A 618 4.64 23.05 -1.55
CA VAL A 618 4.50 24.29 -2.33
C VAL A 618 4.16 25.45 -1.39
N ALA A 619 4.94 26.53 -1.45
CA ALA A 619 4.76 27.69 -0.58
C ALA A 619 3.35 28.32 -0.72
N GLY A 620 2.72 28.63 0.41
CA GLY A 620 1.38 29.24 0.45
C GLY A 620 0.22 28.26 0.15
N SER A 621 0.51 26.97 0.08
CA SER A 621 -0.49 25.91 -0.11
C SER A 621 -0.55 24.97 1.11
N TYR A 622 -1.60 24.16 1.19
CA TYR A 622 -1.77 23.16 2.24
C TYR A 622 -1.80 21.75 1.65
N ARG A 623 -0.83 20.93 2.04
CA ARG A 623 -0.80 19.50 1.72
C ARG A 623 -1.52 18.72 2.83
N PRO A 624 -2.63 18.02 2.53
CA PRO A 624 -3.29 17.17 3.51
C PRO A 624 -2.39 15.98 3.87
N SER A 625 -2.54 15.45 5.09
CA SER A 625 -1.96 14.14 5.42
C SER A 625 -2.61 13.04 4.58
N ASN A 626 -2.02 11.84 4.59
CA ASN A 626 -2.69 10.69 3.99
C ASN A 626 -4.08 10.50 4.61
N SER A 627 -5.03 10.07 3.78
CA SER A 627 -6.44 10.01 4.15
C SER A 627 -6.68 8.93 5.20
N SER A 628 -7.01 9.35 6.42
CA SER A 628 -7.51 8.46 7.48
C SER A 628 -9.01 8.21 7.42
N ILE A 629 -9.68 8.77 6.40
CA ILE A 629 -11.11 8.57 6.11
C ILE A 629 -11.21 7.58 4.96
N ILE A 630 -11.83 6.43 5.23
CA ILE A 630 -11.89 5.30 4.30
C ILE A 630 -13.36 4.92 4.09
N PHE A 631 -13.78 4.79 2.84
CA PHE A 631 -15.08 4.27 2.44
C PHE A 631 -14.92 2.85 1.92
N LEU A 632 -15.59 1.88 2.56
CA LEU A 632 -15.55 0.47 2.17
C LEU A 632 -16.97 0.06 1.74
N PHE A 633 -17.15 -0.21 0.46
CA PHE A 633 -18.44 -0.63 -0.09
C PHE A 633 -18.32 -1.97 -0.76
N ALA A 634 -18.94 -2.97 -0.15
CA ALA A 634 -19.01 -4.34 -0.63
C ALA A 634 -19.84 -4.47 -1.93
N GLU A 635 -19.79 -5.64 -2.55
CA GLU A 635 -20.55 -6.00 -3.74
C GLU A 635 -22.02 -5.61 -3.60
N ASN A 636 -22.66 -5.26 -4.72
CA ASN A 636 -24.05 -4.82 -4.79
C ASN A 636 -24.36 -3.52 -4.03
N THR A 637 -23.35 -2.73 -3.69
CA THR A 637 -23.54 -1.38 -3.14
C THR A 637 -23.61 -0.33 -4.25
N THR A 638 -24.56 0.59 -4.14
CA THR A 638 -24.64 1.81 -4.94
C THR A 638 -24.61 3.04 -4.04
N LEU A 639 -23.59 3.88 -4.22
CA LEU A 639 -23.56 5.24 -3.67
C LEU A 639 -23.94 6.23 -4.77
N SER A 640 -24.92 7.07 -4.52
CA SER A 640 -25.26 8.23 -5.36
C SER A 640 -25.20 9.51 -4.55
N ALA A 641 -24.24 10.39 -4.86
CA ALA A 641 -24.07 11.68 -4.21
C ALA A 641 -24.14 12.81 -5.25
N THR A 642 -25.14 13.67 -5.13
CA THR A 642 -25.48 14.71 -6.12
C THR A 642 -25.35 16.13 -5.53
N ASN A 643 -25.58 17.17 -6.33
CA ASN A 643 -25.76 18.57 -5.89
C ASN A 643 -24.72 19.09 -4.89
N ASN A 644 -23.55 19.53 -5.35
CA ASN A 644 -22.51 20.15 -4.51
C ASN A 644 -22.08 19.27 -3.31
N SER A 645 -22.11 17.94 -3.50
CA SER A 645 -21.54 16.99 -2.55
C SER A 645 -20.01 16.98 -2.65
N PHE A 646 -19.34 16.69 -1.54
CA PHE A 646 -17.88 16.69 -1.42
C PHE A 646 -17.42 15.61 -0.45
N PHE A 647 -16.45 14.79 -0.86
CA PHE A 647 -15.89 13.72 -0.04
C PHE A 647 -14.37 13.84 0.02
N GLN A 648 -13.84 14.19 1.18
CA GLN A 648 -12.43 13.95 1.46
C GLN A 648 -12.29 12.58 2.11
N GLY A 649 -11.72 11.64 1.37
CA GLY A 649 -11.56 10.25 1.79
C GLY A 649 -11.27 9.31 0.64
N SER A 650 -10.68 8.15 0.94
CA SER A 650 -10.38 7.13 -0.06
C SER A 650 -11.49 6.09 -0.11
N PHE A 651 -11.96 5.78 -1.32
CA PHE A 651 -13.00 4.79 -1.59
C PHE A 651 -12.35 3.50 -2.07
N TYR A 652 -12.59 2.42 -1.34
CA TYR A 652 -12.31 1.06 -1.75
C TYR A 652 -13.62 0.34 -2.02
N SER A 653 -14.00 0.30 -3.30
CA SER A 653 -15.32 -0.12 -3.75
C SER A 653 -15.23 -0.92 -5.06
N PRO A 654 -14.29 -1.89 -5.18
CA PRO A 654 -13.98 -2.54 -6.46
C PRO A 654 -15.18 -3.20 -7.14
N GLU A 655 -16.20 -3.62 -6.38
CA GLU A 655 -17.41 -4.28 -6.89
C GLU A 655 -18.68 -3.46 -6.67
N ALA A 656 -18.54 -2.21 -6.26
CA ALA A 656 -19.64 -1.29 -6.02
C ALA A 656 -19.67 -0.14 -7.04
N MET A 657 -20.87 0.41 -7.25
CA MET A 657 -21.08 1.59 -8.09
C MET A 657 -20.96 2.85 -7.23
N VAL A 658 -20.06 3.74 -7.62
CA VAL A 658 -19.79 4.98 -6.88
C VAL A 658 -20.06 6.17 -7.79
N ASN A 659 -21.24 6.76 -7.64
CA ASN A 659 -21.69 7.93 -8.39
C ASN A 659 -21.51 9.17 -7.52
N ILE A 660 -20.35 9.82 -7.62
CA ILE A 660 -20.12 11.10 -6.95
C ILE A 660 -20.13 12.18 -8.01
N ALA A 661 -21.16 13.02 -7.93
CA ALA A 661 -21.35 14.32 -8.57
C ALA A 661 -22.02 14.39 -9.95
N THR A 662 -22.95 15.35 -9.99
CA THR A 662 -23.35 16.22 -11.11
C THR A 662 -22.82 17.65 -10.93
N SER A 663 -22.36 18.01 -9.72
CA SER A 663 -21.69 19.27 -9.37
C SER A 663 -20.99 19.08 -8.01
N GLY A 664 -19.70 19.42 -7.88
CA GLY A 664 -18.92 19.30 -6.64
C GLY A 664 -18.80 20.62 -5.87
N LEU A 665 -17.97 20.64 -4.82
CA LEU A 665 -17.57 21.84 -4.09
C LEU A 665 -16.91 22.84 -5.03
N SER A 666 -17.62 23.93 -5.33
CA SER A 666 -17.14 25.00 -6.20
C SER A 666 -16.16 25.92 -5.48
N GLY A 667 -15.15 26.40 -6.21
CA GLY A 667 -14.19 27.40 -5.71
C GLY A 667 -12.97 26.81 -5.00
N LEU A 668 -12.77 25.49 -5.05
CA LEU A 668 -11.56 24.87 -4.52
C LEU A 668 -10.37 25.23 -5.42
N ASN A 669 -9.33 25.83 -4.85
CA ASN A 669 -8.08 26.04 -5.56
C ASN A 669 -7.14 24.87 -5.31
N VAL A 670 -6.52 24.36 -6.36
CA VAL A 670 -5.55 23.27 -6.34
C VAL A 670 -4.27 23.75 -7.00
N THR A 671 -3.11 23.38 -6.46
CA THR A 671 -1.80 23.68 -7.07
C THR A 671 -1.17 22.45 -7.72
N ASP A 672 -0.34 22.66 -8.73
CA ASP A 672 0.68 21.69 -9.14
C ASP A 672 2.03 21.97 -8.45
N SER A 673 3.02 21.12 -8.72
CA SER A 673 4.34 21.19 -8.09
C SER A 673 5.17 22.39 -8.52
N ALA A 674 4.83 23.01 -9.65
CA ALA A 674 5.43 24.25 -10.12
C ALA A 674 4.78 25.50 -9.49
N GLY A 675 3.76 25.34 -8.62
CA GLY A 675 3.02 26.43 -8.00
C GLY A 675 1.91 27.01 -8.87
N GLY A 676 1.58 26.36 -9.99
CA GLY A 676 0.47 26.75 -10.86
C GLY A 676 -0.88 26.49 -10.18
N LYS A 677 -1.77 27.49 -10.21
CA LYS A 677 -3.07 27.44 -9.53
C LYS A 677 -4.20 27.13 -10.51
N MET A 678 -5.08 26.20 -10.15
CA MET A 678 -6.33 25.90 -10.85
C MET A 678 -7.53 25.95 -9.89
N THR A 679 -8.60 26.62 -10.27
CA THR A 679 -9.87 26.63 -9.51
C THR A 679 -10.81 25.60 -10.10
N VAL A 680 -11.32 24.69 -9.27
CA VAL A 680 -12.14 23.56 -9.71
C VAL A 680 -13.43 23.42 -8.91
N GLN A 681 -14.39 22.71 -9.50
CA GLN A 681 -15.50 22.09 -8.78
C GLN A 681 -15.05 20.69 -8.36
N CYS A 682 -14.82 20.44 -7.07
CA CYS A 682 -14.25 19.17 -6.60
C CYS A 682 -15.31 18.28 -5.96
N CYS A 683 -15.40 17.02 -6.39
CA CYS A 683 -16.34 16.05 -5.83
C CYS A 683 -15.69 15.14 -4.78
N ALA A 684 -14.42 14.79 -4.97
CA ALA A 684 -13.68 14.02 -3.99
C ALA A 684 -12.18 14.35 -3.97
N VAL A 685 -11.59 14.23 -2.78
CA VAL A 685 -10.15 14.33 -2.51
C VAL A 685 -9.72 13.01 -1.85
N GLY A 686 -9.01 12.17 -2.59
CA GLY A 686 -8.65 10.81 -2.19
C GLY A 686 -8.47 9.87 -3.38
N VAL A 687 -8.21 8.60 -3.09
CA VAL A 687 -8.19 7.52 -4.10
C VAL A 687 -9.59 6.95 -4.24
N VAL A 688 -10.08 6.76 -5.47
CA VAL A 688 -11.40 6.18 -5.74
C VAL A 688 -11.27 4.92 -6.60
N ILE A 689 -11.49 3.78 -5.97
CA ILE A 689 -11.52 2.47 -6.64
C ILE A 689 -12.97 2.03 -6.74
N ALA A 690 -13.47 1.88 -7.96
CA ALA A 690 -14.87 1.56 -8.20
C ALA A 690 -15.05 0.58 -9.37
N ASN A 691 -16.16 -0.16 -9.36
CA ASN A 691 -16.58 -0.97 -10.50
C ASN A 691 -16.94 -0.07 -11.70
N SER A 692 -17.71 0.99 -11.44
CA SER A 692 -18.10 1.98 -12.45
C SER A 692 -18.47 3.33 -11.81
N PHE A 693 -18.46 4.38 -12.63
CA PHE A 693 -18.95 5.72 -12.31
C PHE A 693 -20.14 6.08 -13.21
N GLY A 694 -21.07 6.86 -12.68
CA GLY A 694 -22.28 7.29 -13.37
C GLY A 694 -22.05 8.40 -14.40
N ASN A 695 -23.00 8.52 -15.34
CA ASN A 695 -22.90 9.25 -16.60
C ASN A 695 -23.19 10.78 -16.52
N ALA A 696 -22.65 11.53 -15.56
CA ALA A 696 -22.98 12.96 -15.46
C ALA A 696 -21.99 13.82 -14.68
N ASN A 697 -20.72 13.42 -14.59
CA ASN A 697 -19.83 14.04 -13.61
C ASN A 697 -19.16 15.31 -14.13
N THR A 698 -19.60 16.53 -13.77
CA THR A 698 -18.87 17.75 -14.20
C THR A 698 -17.76 18.18 -13.24
N ALA A 699 -17.39 17.36 -12.26
CA ALA A 699 -16.52 17.72 -11.14
C ALA A 699 -15.22 16.91 -11.10
N PHE A 700 -14.23 17.46 -10.41
CA PHE A 700 -12.87 16.94 -10.31
C PHE A 700 -12.70 15.98 -9.14
N TYR A 701 -12.01 14.87 -9.40
CA TYR A 701 -11.35 14.04 -8.40
C TYR A 701 -9.92 14.51 -8.21
N VAL A 702 -9.48 14.64 -6.97
CA VAL A 702 -8.13 15.11 -6.63
C VAL A 702 -7.42 14.05 -5.82
N TYR A 703 -6.19 13.73 -6.22
CA TYR A 703 -5.39 12.73 -5.53
C TYR A 703 -5.11 13.09 -4.06
N THR A 704 -5.25 12.09 -3.19
CA THR A 704 -4.61 12.05 -1.87
C THR A 704 -4.45 10.59 -1.49
N LYS A 705 -3.25 10.20 -1.04
CA LYS A 705 -2.94 8.81 -0.71
C LYS A 705 -3.78 8.32 0.49
N PRO A 706 -4.29 7.07 0.52
CA PRO A 706 -4.89 6.50 1.72
C PRO A 706 -3.84 6.31 2.82
N SER A 707 -4.27 6.39 4.08
CA SER A 707 -3.43 6.12 5.24
C SER A 707 -2.78 4.74 5.16
N THR A 708 -1.48 4.68 5.46
CA THR A 708 -0.67 3.45 5.53
C THR A 708 -0.98 2.58 6.75
N THR A 709 -1.87 3.03 7.62
CA THR A 709 -2.35 2.27 8.78
C THR A 709 -3.76 1.71 8.56
N SER A 710 -4.38 2.01 7.43
CA SER A 710 -5.73 1.55 7.10
C SER A 710 -5.74 0.15 6.48
N VAL A 711 -6.89 -0.54 6.54
CA VAL A 711 -7.06 -1.86 5.91
C VAL A 711 -6.85 -1.84 4.39
N MET A 712 -6.91 -0.67 3.73
CA MET A 712 -6.58 -0.56 2.30
C MET A 712 -5.14 -0.97 1.99
N GLN A 713 -4.20 -0.89 2.95
CA GLN A 713 -2.83 -1.39 2.75
C GLN A 713 -2.77 -2.90 2.52
N ASN A 714 -3.81 -3.62 2.89
CA ASN A 714 -3.85 -5.07 2.71
C ASN A 714 -4.50 -5.45 1.37
N ALA A 715 -5.15 -4.52 0.67
CA ALA A 715 -6.07 -4.85 -0.42
C ALA A 715 -5.41 -5.36 -1.71
N LYS A 716 -4.18 -4.93 -2.00
CA LYS A 716 -3.38 -5.34 -3.18
C LYS A 716 -2.16 -6.15 -2.76
N GLY A 717 -1.70 -7.02 -3.66
CA GLY A 717 -0.44 -7.77 -3.56
C GLY A 717 -0.61 -9.21 -4.03
N GLY A 718 0.14 -9.66 -5.04
CA GLY A 718 -0.05 -11.00 -5.62
C GLY A 718 0.21 -12.16 -4.64
N LYS A 719 -0.22 -13.37 -5.03
CA LYS A 719 0.08 -14.64 -4.34
C LYS A 719 1.58 -14.84 -4.03
N ASP A 720 2.45 -14.16 -4.79
CA ASP A 720 3.91 -14.24 -4.70
C ASP A 720 4.57 -12.97 -4.09
N ASP A 721 3.78 -12.02 -3.60
CA ASP A 721 4.25 -10.76 -2.99
C ASP A 721 4.30 -10.79 -1.45
N SER A 722 4.30 -11.98 -0.85
CA SER A 722 4.58 -12.11 0.58
C SER A 722 6.09 -12.13 0.83
N ALA A 723 6.57 -11.24 1.71
CA ALA A 723 7.87 -11.40 2.36
C ALA A 723 7.74 -12.44 3.47
N PHE A 724 8.61 -13.45 3.47
CA PHE A 724 8.62 -14.52 4.47
C PHE A 724 9.83 -14.36 5.38
N GLY A 725 9.61 -14.32 6.69
CA GLY A 725 10.66 -14.06 7.67
C GLY A 725 10.39 -14.67 9.04
N TYR A 726 11.25 -14.34 10.01
CA TYR A 726 11.05 -14.68 11.41
C TYR A 726 11.47 -13.52 12.33
N THR A 727 11.00 -13.54 13.57
CA THR A 727 11.50 -12.72 14.68
C THR A 727 12.11 -13.64 15.72
N LEU A 728 13.31 -13.28 16.21
CA LEU A 728 13.91 -13.92 17.37
C LEU A 728 13.32 -13.29 18.64
N ASP A 729 12.56 -14.07 19.40
CA ASP A 729 11.82 -13.58 20.55
C ASP A 729 12.69 -13.56 21.81
N ARG A 730 13.43 -14.66 22.06
CA ARG A 730 14.38 -14.78 23.19
C ARG A 730 15.34 -15.96 23.03
N TYR A 731 16.41 -15.93 23.84
CA TYR A 731 17.32 -17.06 24.07
C TYR A 731 17.24 -17.53 25.52
N ASP A 732 17.20 -18.85 25.71
CA ASP A 732 17.18 -19.51 27.02
C ASP A 732 18.38 -20.48 27.18
N HIS A 733 18.94 -20.54 28.39
CA HIS A 733 19.89 -21.58 28.82
C HIS A 733 19.22 -22.41 29.93
N TYR A 734 19.20 -23.73 29.77
CA TYR A 734 18.57 -24.70 30.66
C TYR A 734 19.58 -25.54 31.44
#